data_AF-T5K3X7-F1
#
_entry.id   AF-T5K3X7-F1
#
_cell.length_a   1.000
_cell.length_b   1.000
_cell.length_c   1.000
_cell.angle_alpha   90.00
_cell.angle_beta   90.00
_cell.angle_gamma   90.00
#
_symmetry.space_group_name_H-M   'P 1'
#
loop_
_entity.id
_entity.type
_entity.pdbx_description
1 polymer ?
#
loop_
_entity_poly.entity_id
_entity_poly.type
_entity_poly.pdbx_seq_one_letter_code
_entity_poly.pdbx_strand_id
1 'polypeptide(L)'
;MPENARPNDGFALFTDRNVVAMRVNGDLKDLATTVTDTDVVEAVTIDSVDGLNILRHSAAHVLAQAVQRINPQANLGIGPPVTDGFYYDFGVETPFTPEDIKAISKEMQRIVREGQRFVRRVVTDDEARAELADEPFKLELIGLKGGKEAAEGASVEVGEGELTIYDNTTRDGEVVWKDLCRGPHLPNTRMIGNGWDLTRIAAAYWRGSEKNPQLQRIYGTAWPTKDELRAYQERIAEAERRDHRKLGAEMDLFSFPDEIGSGLAVFHPKGGIIRYEIEENLRKHLLRNGYDLVNSPHITKKDLFMTSGHLQTYADGMFPPMHLDEIVDEEGNITRQGQDYYLKPMNCPFHNLVFRSRGRSYRELPLRLAEFGTVYRYEKSGTLSGLTRVRGLTQDDAHIYVAQDQVKEELTTNLNLVLDLLRDYGLNDFYLELSTNEEGNPKFLGEPEQWSTAIDTLREVAIESGLELVADPGGAAFYGPKISVQARDAIGRTWQMSTIQLDFNQPERFELEYTGPDGQKHRPVMIHRALLGSVERFFAILLEHYAGDFPLWLAPSQVVGVPVAEQYGDYLDDVIGQLRAAGVRADVDHSDDRMQKKIRTHTTAKVPVILIVGEQDRAAGTVSFRFRDGTQENGVPVADAVRRINAAIASHALVLKAGDLA
;
A
#
# COMPACT_ATOMS: atom_id res chain seq x y z
N MET A 1 -4.46 61.54 9.26
CA MET A 1 -5.05 60.20 9.03
C MET A 1 -5.47 60.16 7.57
N PRO A 2 -4.95 59.24 6.74
CA PRO A 2 -5.56 59.03 5.44
C PRO A 2 -6.78 58.11 5.62
N GLU A 3 -7.95 58.65 5.25
CA GLU A 3 -9.19 57.93 5.04
C GLU A 3 -9.06 57.00 3.81
N ASN A 4 -9.63 55.78 3.93
CA ASN A 4 -9.90 54.83 2.85
C ASN A 4 -8.73 54.09 2.17
N ALA A 5 -7.86 53.44 2.95
CA ALA A 5 -7.17 52.25 2.43
C ALA A 5 -8.18 51.08 2.44
N ARG A 6 -8.60 50.60 1.27
CA ARG A 6 -9.36 49.34 1.17
C ARG A 6 -8.49 48.22 1.78
N PRO A 7 -9.05 47.25 2.52
CA PRO A 7 -8.26 46.12 3.00
C PRO A 7 -7.64 45.42 1.79
N ASN A 8 -6.31 45.36 1.74
CA ASN A 8 -5.56 44.47 0.84
C ASN A 8 -5.55 43.08 1.48
N ASP A 9 -6.70 42.42 1.53
CA ASP A 9 -6.84 41.05 2.02
C ASP A 9 -7.27 40.11 0.88
N GLY A 10 -7.29 38.81 1.14
CA GLY A 10 -7.68 37.81 0.16
C GLY A 10 -9.12 38.01 -0.35
N PHE A 11 -10.04 38.54 0.47
CA PHE A 11 -11.42 38.82 0.05
C PHE A 11 -11.51 39.95 -0.98
N ALA A 12 -10.62 40.93 -0.90
CA ALA A 12 -10.54 42.01 -1.89
C ALA A 12 -9.76 41.60 -3.15
N LEU A 13 -8.73 40.76 -2.99
CA LEU A 13 -7.86 40.31 -4.08
C LEU A 13 -8.52 39.29 -5.00
N PHE A 14 -9.34 38.39 -4.45
CA PHE A 14 -9.95 37.29 -5.20
C PHE A 14 -11.47 37.46 -5.27
N THR A 15 -12.00 37.49 -6.49
CA THR A 15 -13.45 37.56 -6.74
C THR A 15 -14.08 36.18 -7.01
N ASP A 16 -13.26 35.17 -7.28
CA ASP A 16 -13.69 33.80 -7.42
C ASP A 16 -14.00 33.20 -6.05
N ARG A 17 -15.23 32.67 -5.91
CA ARG A 17 -15.74 32.08 -4.67
C ARG A 17 -15.14 30.71 -4.37
N ASN A 18 -14.45 30.09 -5.33
CA ASN A 18 -13.72 28.85 -5.12
C ASN A 18 -12.40 29.06 -4.39
N VAL A 19 -11.89 30.30 -4.31
CA VAL A 19 -10.71 30.62 -3.52
C VAL A 19 -11.09 30.61 -2.04
N VAL A 20 -10.41 29.77 -1.27
CA VAL A 20 -10.70 29.55 0.16
C VAL A 20 -9.61 30.06 1.09
N ALA A 21 -8.40 30.18 0.58
CA ALA A 21 -7.22 30.67 1.27
C ALA A 21 -6.27 31.28 0.24
N MET A 22 -5.13 31.77 0.71
CA MET A 22 -4.08 32.27 -0.15
C MET A 22 -2.71 31.87 0.35
N ARG A 23 -1.77 31.74 -0.57
CA ARG A 23 -0.35 31.57 -0.25
C ARG A 23 0.31 32.93 -0.29
N VAL A 24 0.96 33.33 0.80
CA VAL A 24 1.68 34.60 0.91
C VAL A 24 3.15 34.29 1.13
N ASN A 25 4.00 34.61 0.15
CA ASN A 25 5.45 34.33 0.17
C ASN A 25 5.80 32.86 0.45
N GLY A 26 4.97 31.92 -0.02
CA GLY A 26 5.14 30.48 0.21
C GLY A 26 4.24 29.88 1.29
N ASP A 27 3.78 30.69 2.25
CA ASP A 27 3.02 30.22 3.42
C ASP A 27 1.50 30.27 3.20
N LEU A 28 0.78 29.22 3.60
CA LEU A 28 -0.69 29.20 3.59
C LEU A 28 -1.27 30.12 4.68
N LYS A 29 -2.21 30.99 4.29
CA LYS A 29 -2.85 31.99 5.15
C LYS A 29 -4.36 32.10 4.86
N ASP A 30 -5.13 32.51 5.86
CA ASP A 30 -6.57 32.79 5.68
C ASP A 30 -6.78 33.97 4.73
N LEU A 31 -7.92 34.03 4.05
CA LEU A 31 -8.30 35.19 3.22
C LEU A 31 -8.44 36.50 4.00
N ALA A 32 -8.63 36.43 5.32
CA ALA A 32 -8.68 37.62 6.19
C ALA A 32 -7.28 38.22 6.45
N THR A 33 -6.21 37.54 6.05
CA THR A 33 -4.84 38.02 6.26
C THR A 33 -4.60 39.25 5.38
N THR A 34 -4.07 40.32 5.97
CA THR A 34 -3.70 41.53 5.23
C THR A 34 -2.34 41.34 4.58
N VAL A 35 -2.20 41.74 3.32
CA VAL A 35 -0.96 41.70 2.55
C VAL A 35 -0.52 43.11 2.14
N THR A 36 0.75 43.22 1.79
CA THR A 36 1.41 44.44 1.30
C THR A 36 1.78 44.30 -0.18
N ASP A 37 2.09 45.41 -0.84
CA ASP A 37 2.47 45.40 -2.26
C ASP A 37 3.78 44.64 -2.55
N THR A 38 4.56 44.31 -1.52
CA THR A 38 5.80 43.51 -1.63
C THR A 38 5.57 42.01 -1.50
N ASP A 39 4.37 41.58 -1.12
CA ASP A 39 4.06 40.16 -0.93
C ASP A 39 3.71 39.49 -2.26
N VAL A 40 4.22 38.28 -2.46
CA VAL A 40 3.79 37.40 -3.56
C VAL A 40 2.59 36.61 -3.07
N VAL A 41 1.43 36.82 -3.71
CA VAL A 41 0.16 36.20 -3.31
C VAL A 41 -0.36 35.28 -4.41
N GLU A 42 -0.66 34.03 -4.05
CA GLU A 42 -1.26 33.03 -4.94
C GLU A 42 -2.60 32.55 -4.39
N ALA A 43 -3.58 32.35 -5.27
CA ALA A 43 -4.90 31.86 -4.88
C ALA A 43 -4.86 30.36 -4.55
N VAL A 44 -5.51 29.96 -3.45
CA VAL A 44 -5.73 28.55 -3.11
C VAL A 44 -7.19 28.22 -3.31
N THR A 45 -7.50 27.46 -4.35
CA THR A 45 -8.86 27.01 -4.66
C THR A 45 -9.24 25.78 -3.84
N ILE A 46 -10.52 25.60 -3.54
CA ILE A 46 -11.05 24.52 -2.68
C ILE A 46 -10.75 23.11 -3.21
N ASP A 47 -10.56 22.96 -4.51
CA ASP A 47 -10.27 21.71 -5.22
C ASP A 47 -8.78 21.38 -5.30
N SER A 48 -7.89 22.33 -4.96
CA SER A 48 -6.46 22.07 -4.83
C SER A 48 -6.15 21.17 -3.62
N VAL A 49 -4.97 20.53 -3.60
CA VAL A 49 -4.53 19.69 -2.47
C VAL A 49 -4.60 20.46 -1.15
N ASP A 50 -4.11 21.70 -1.13
CA ASP A 50 -4.16 22.55 0.07
C ASP A 50 -5.58 22.99 0.40
N GLY A 51 -6.40 23.32 -0.60
CA GLY A 51 -7.82 23.65 -0.43
C GLY A 51 -8.61 22.50 0.21
N LEU A 52 -8.37 21.27 -0.23
CA LEU A 52 -8.98 20.06 0.34
C LEU A 52 -8.57 19.86 1.81
N ASN A 53 -7.29 20.06 2.13
CA ASN A 53 -6.81 19.97 3.51
C ASN A 53 -7.48 21.04 4.40
N ILE A 54 -7.64 22.27 3.92
CA ILE A 54 -8.32 23.36 4.63
C ILE A 54 -9.81 23.05 4.82
N LEU A 55 -10.48 22.52 3.80
CA LEU A 55 -11.86 22.06 3.87
C LEU A 55 -12.03 20.98 4.94
N ARG A 56 -11.19 19.94 4.91
CA ARG A 56 -11.21 18.82 5.85
C ARG A 56 -10.94 19.26 7.27
N HIS A 57 -9.97 20.15 7.46
CA HIS A 57 -9.65 20.71 8.76
C HIS A 57 -10.79 21.58 9.32
N SER A 58 -11.43 22.38 8.47
CA SER A 58 -12.63 23.15 8.85
C SER A 58 -13.83 22.25 9.19
N ALA A 59 -13.99 21.12 8.49
CA ALA A 59 -15.00 20.12 8.81
C ALA A 59 -14.70 19.41 10.15
N ALA A 60 -13.43 19.20 10.49
CA ALA A 60 -13.01 18.68 11.79
C ALA A 60 -13.41 19.63 12.94
N HIS A 61 -13.24 20.95 12.76
CA HIS A 61 -13.71 21.95 13.73
C HIS A 61 -15.24 21.94 13.91
N VAL A 62 -15.98 21.81 12.81
CA VAL A 62 -17.45 21.70 12.88
C VAL A 62 -17.87 20.40 13.59
N LEU A 63 -17.14 19.31 13.40
CA LEU A 63 -17.33 18.07 14.16
C LEU A 63 -17.09 18.29 15.66
N ALA A 64 -15.98 18.93 16.04
CA ALA A 64 -15.66 19.22 17.43
C ALA A 64 -16.72 20.10 18.12
N GLN A 65 -17.14 21.17 17.45
CA GLN A 65 -18.24 22.02 17.93
C GLN A 65 -19.55 21.23 18.06
N ALA A 66 -19.90 20.37 17.10
CA ALA A 66 -21.10 19.55 17.15
C ALA A 66 -21.09 18.57 18.33
N VAL A 67 -19.93 17.94 18.59
CA VAL A 67 -19.73 17.07 19.75
C VAL A 67 -19.94 17.84 21.04
N GLN A 68 -19.32 19.02 21.21
CA GLN A 68 -19.46 19.80 22.45
C GLN A 68 -20.86 20.40 22.64
N ARG A 69 -21.60 20.69 21.56
CA ARG A 69 -23.02 21.07 21.66
C ARG A 69 -23.89 19.94 22.21
N ILE A 70 -23.58 18.70 21.87
CA ILE A 70 -24.33 17.51 22.32
C ILE A 70 -23.85 17.05 23.70
N ASN A 71 -22.54 17.04 23.91
CA ASN A 71 -21.86 16.66 25.14
C ASN A 71 -20.86 17.75 25.56
N PRO A 72 -21.30 18.74 26.37
CA PRO A 72 -20.45 19.83 26.82
C PRO A 72 -19.26 19.42 27.71
N GLN A 73 -19.22 18.17 28.18
CA GLN A 73 -18.12 17.63 28.98
C GLN A 73 -17.04 16.93 28.12
N ALA A 74 -17.24 16.85 26.80
CA ALA A 74 -16.25 16.28 25.91
C ALA A 74 -15.02 17.20 25.79
N ASN A 75 -13.85 16.68 26.14
CA ASN A 75 -12.59 17.42 26.01
C ASN A 75 -12.01 17.24 24.61
N LEU A 76 -11.48 18.33 24.03
CA LEU A 76 -10.92 18.38 22.69
C LEU A 76 -9.46 17.92 22.67
N GLY A 77 -9.17 16.92 21.84
CA GLY A 77 -7.81 16.47 21.53
C GLY A 77 -7.25 17.14 20.26
N ILE A 78 -6.82 16.31 19.31
CA ILE A 78 -6.18 16.74 18.05
C ILE A 78 -7.11 16.43 16.86
N GLY A 79 -7.24 17.37 15.91
CA GLY A 79 -8.17 17.28 14.79
C GLY A 79 -7.56 17.55 13.40
N PRO A 80 -6.59 16.75 12.92
CA PRO A 80 -5.86 17.07 11.70
C PRO A 80 -6.62 16.59 10.45
N PRO A 81 -6.44 17.25 9.30
CA PRO A 81 -6.76 16.64 8.02
C PRO A 81 -5.85 15.43 7.79
N VAL A 82 -6.37 14.43 7.10
CA VAL A 82 -5.63 13.25 6.63
C VAL A 82 -5.92 13.04 5.15
N THR A 83 -5.18 12.13 4.52
CA THR A 83 -5.50 11.70 3.15
C THR A 83 -6.97 11.28 3.06
N ASP A 84 -7.68 11.89 2.12
CA ASP A 84 -9.11 11.67 1.86
C ASP A 84 -10.08 11.98 3.02
N GLY A 85 -9.64 12.65 4.09
CA GLY A 85 -10.56 13.01 5.18
C GLY A 85 -9.95 13.76 6.35
N PHE A 86 -10.50 13.53 7.53
CA PHE A 86 -10.06 14.11 8.79
C PHE A 86 -10.44 13.16 9.94
N TYR A 87 -9.87 13.39 11.11
CA TYR A 87 -10.40 12.85 12.35
C TYR A 87 -10.39 13.91 13.44
N TYR A 88 -11.07 13.64 14.54
CA TYR A 88 -10.93 14.41 15.77
C TYR A 88 -10.96 13.47 16.98
N ASP A 89 -10.01 13.66 17.90
CA ASP A 89 -9.92 12.91 19.16
C ASP A 89 -10.66 13.60 20.30
N PHE A 90 -11.43 12.83 21.06
CA PHE A 90 -12.21 13.34 22.18
C PHE A 90 -11.93 12.56 23.46
N GLY A 91 -11.72 13.30 24.55
CA GLY A 91 -11.82 12.76 25.91
C GLY A 91 -13.27 12.74 26.33
N VAL A 92 -13.85 11.54 26.43
CA VAL A 92 -15.25 11.34 26.85
C VAL A 92 -15.34 10.23 27.87
N GLU A 93 -16.23 10.37 28.84
CA GLU A 93 -16.50 9.33 29.84
C GLU A 93 -17.19 8.11 29.21
N THR A 94 -18.17 8.35 28.34
CA THR A 94 -18.90 7.31 27.61
C THR A 94 -18.45 7.27 26.15
N PRO A 95 -17.99 6.11 25.64
CA PRO A 95 -17.64 5.94 24.24
C PRO A 95 -18.80 6.24 23.29
N PHE A 96 -18.51 6.79 22.11
CA PHE A 96 -19.53 7.09 21.11
C PHE A 96 -20.13 5.80 20.52
N THR A 97 -21.43 5.85 20.26
CA THR A 97 -22.20 4.80 19.59
C THR A 97 -22.57 5.20 18.16
N PRO A 98 -22.98 4.27 17.29
CA PRO A 98 -23.51 4.60 15.96
C PRO A 98 -24.71 5.57 16.00
N GLU A 99 -25.51 5.53 17.07
CA GLU A 99 -26.61 6.45 17.31
C GLU A 99 -26.13 7.87 17.60
N ASP A 100 -25.05 8.01 18.38
CA ASP A 100 -24.41 9.30 18.65
C ASP A 100 -23.87 9.93 17.36
N ILE A 101 -23.28 9.13 16.46
CA ILE A 101 -22.82 9.61 15.15
C ILE A 101 -23.98 10.17 14.32
N LYS A 102 -25.16 9.54 14.34
CA LYS A 102 -26.34 10.09 13.65
C LYS A 102 -26.79 11.43 14.26
N ALA A 103 -26.66 11.61 15.58
CA ALA A 103 -26.98 12.87 16.24
C ALA A 103 -25.93 13.95 15.93
N ILE A 104 -24.65 13.61 16.01
CA ILE A 104 -23.51 14.50 15.68
C ILE A 104 -23.59 14.96 14.23
N SER A 105 -23.82 14.06 13.27
CA SER A 105 -24.00 14.45 11.86
C SER A 105 -25.17 15.42 11.66
N LYS A 106 -26.29 15.27 12.38
CA LYS A 106 -27.39 16.24 12.31
C LYS A 106 -27.00 17.60 12.84
N GLU A 107 -26.22 17.65 13.92
CA GLU A 107 -25.76 18.90 14.52
C GLU A 107 -24.67 19.58 13.69
N MET A 108 -23.73 18.82 13.12
CA MET A 108 -22.79 19.34 12.12
C MET A 108 -23.52 19.99 10.94
N GLN A 109 -24.56 19.31 10.42
CA GLN A 109 -25.37 19.85 9.34
C GLN A 109 -26.10 21.14 9.73
N ARG A 110 -26.48 21.29 11.01
CA ARG A 110 -27.06 22.52 11.54
C ARG A 110 -26.03 23.65 11.57
N ILE A 111 -24.83 23.41 12.13
CA ILE A 111 -23.73 24.37 12.18
C ILE A 111 -23.35 24.86 10.77
N VAL A 112 -23.22 23.95 9.80
CA VAL A 112 -22.94 24.30 8.40
C VAL A 112 -24.01 25.24 7.82
N ARG A 113 -25.29 25.05 8.17
CA ARG A 113 -26.39 25.91 7.69
C ARG A 113 -26.41 27.27 8.39
N GLU A 114 -25.95 27.34 9.64
CA GLU A 114 -25.81 28.60 10.38
C GLU A 114 -24.79 29.53 9.71
N GLY A 115 -23.80 28.99 8.99
CA GLY A 115 -22.86 29.78 8.20
C GLY A 115 -21.94 30.65 9.06
N GLN A 116 -21.59 30.15 10.25
CA GLN A 116 -20.66 30.77 11.18
C GLN A 116 -19.32 31.09 10.48
N ARG A 117 -18.74 32.26 10.76
CA ARG A 117 -17.44 32.66 10.23
C ARG A 117 -16.32 32.12 11.12
N PHE A 118 -15.27 31.59 10.51
CA PHE A 118 -14.04 31.28 11.21
C PHE A 118 -13.22 32.57 11.34
N VAL A 119 -12.88 32.95 12.57
CA VAL A 119 -12.14 34.18 12.87
C VAL A 119 -10.87 33.82 13.62
N ARG A 120 -9.72 34.05 12.98
CA ARG A 120 -8.40 33.81 13.57
C ARG A 120 -8.06 34.91 14.56
N ARG A 121 -7.63 34.55 15.77
CA ARG A 121 -7.12 35.46 16.79
C ARG A 121 -5.76 35.00 17.31
N VAL A 122 -4.80 35.91 17.35
CA VAL A 122 -3.49 35.68 17.99
C VAL A 122 -3.64 35.89 19.48
N VAL A 123 -3.10 34.94 20.25
CA VAL A 123 -3.17 34.94 21.72
C VAL A 123 -1.80 34.64 22.32
N THR A 124 -1.57 35.15 23.51
CA THR A 124 -0.42 34.75 24.33
C THR A 124 -0.67 33.38 24.96
N ASP A 125 0.41 32.72 25.40
CA ASP A 125 0.32 31.44 26.10
C ASP A 125 -0.55 31.53 27.37
N ASP A 126 -0.48 32.64 28.11
CA ASP A 126 -1.27 32.86 29.33
C ASP A 126 -2.76 33.08 29.02
N GLU A 127 -3.09 33.85 27.97
CA GLU A 127 -4.46 34.03 27.51
C GLU A 127 -5.08 32.70 27.04
N ALA A 128 -4.34 31.92 26.26
CA ALA A 128 -4.79 30.62 25.78
C ALA A 128 -5.04 29.64 26.93
N ARG A 129 -4.14 29.61 27.94
CA ARG A 129 -4.31 28.76 29.13
C ARG A 129 -5.53 29.15 29.96
N ALA A 130 -5.77 30.45 30.13
CA ALA A 130 -6.95 30.92 30.85
C ALA A 130 -8.24 30.60 30.09
N GLU A 131 -8.22 30.74 28.77
CA GLU A 131 -9.38 30.51 27.90
C GLU A 131 -9.74 29.04 27.69
N LEU A 132 -8.77 28.13 27.82
CA LEU A 132 -8.88 26.69 27.59
C LEU A 132 -8.67 25.89 28.89
N ALA A 133 -8.96 26.50 30.05
CA ALA A 133 -8.72 25.90 31.36
C ALA A 133 -9.45 24.56 31.56
N ASP A 134 -10.60 24.39 30.90
CA ASP A 134 -11.42 23.18 30.93
C ASP A 134 -11.03 22.15 29.83
N GLU A 135 -9.98 22.43 29.05
CA GLU A 135 -9.49 21.57 27.96
C GLU A 135 -8.10 20.99 28.27
N PRO A 136 -8.02 19.90 29.07
CA PRO A 136 -6.74 19.40 29.61
C PRO A 136 -5.74 19.02 28.52
N PHE A 137 -6.21 18.47 27.39
CA PHE A 137 -5.35 18.08 26.27
C PHE A 137 -4.79 19.29 25.52
N LYS A 138 -5.59 20.36 25.34
CA LYS A 138 -5.11 21.60 24.71
C LYS A 138 -4.12 22.34 25.60
N LEU A 139 -4.31 22.32 26.92
CA LEU A 139 -3.34 22.87 27.87
C LEU A 139 -1.97 22.18 27.78
N GLU A 140 -1.95 20.86 27.60
CA GLU A 140 -0.70 20.11 27.37
C GLU A 140 -0.03 20.55 26.06
N LEU A 141 -0.78 20.71 24.97
CA LEU A 141 -0.25 21.16 23.68
C LEU A 141 0.39 22.56 23.77
N ILE A 142 -0.21 23.50 24.50
CA ILE A 142 0.38 24.83 24.72
C ILE A 142 1.74 24.70 25.42
N GLY A 143 1.86 23.78 26.38
CA GLY A 143 3.12 23.52 27.10
C GLY A 143 4.24 22.91 26.24
N LEU A 144 3.92 22.35 25.08
CA LEU A 144 4.85 21.66 24.18
C LEU A 144 5.39 22.52 23.03
N LYS A 145 5.00 23.80 22.99
CA LYS A 145 5.49 24.79 22.00
C LYS A 145 7.03 24.83 21.99
N GLY A 146 7.64 24.43 20.86
CA GLY A 146 9.09 24.43 20.65
C GLY A 146 9.85 23.14 21.06
N GLY A 147 9.16 22.06 21.40
CA GLY A 147 9.78 20.76 21.71
C GLY A 147 9.90 19.82 20.49
N LYS A 148 11.02 19.09 20.37
CA LYS A 148 11.26 18.08 19.32
C LYS A 148 10.42 16.79 19.44
N GLU A 149 9.48 16.71 20.39
CA GLU A 149 8.60 15.55 20.63
C GLU A 149 7.14 15.80 20.23
N ALA A 150 6.91 16.41 19.07
CA ALA A 150 5.56 16.64 18.57
C ALA A 150 4.88 15.31 18.21
N ALA A 151 3.72 15.04 18.79
CA ALA A 151 2.88 13.90 18.41
C ALA A 151 2.35 14.06 16.97
N GLU A 152 2.04 12.94 16.32
CA GLU A 152 1.47 12.94 14.97
C GLU A 152 0.18 13.79 14.91
N GLY A 153 0.17 14.84 14.08
CA GLY A 153 -0.93 15.79 13.94
C GLY A 153 -0.89 17.03 14.86
N ALA A 154 -0.05 17.05 15.89
CA ALA A 154 0.02 18.18 16.83
C ALA A 154 0.51 19.50 16.19
N SER A 155 1.23 19.42 15.07
CA SER A 155 1.75 20.57 14.30
C SER A 155 0.66 21.46 13.70
N VAL A 156 -0.58 20.93 13.61
CA VAL A 156 -1.77 21.66 13.15
C VAL A 156 -2.31 22.56 14.27
N GLU A 157 -2.13 22.14 15.52
CA GLU A 157 -2.64 22.81 16.72
C GLU A 157 -1.63 23.85 17.26
N VAL A 158 -0.34 23.47 17.31
CA VAL A 158 0.76 24.28 17.84
C VAL A 158 2.04 24.10 17.01
N GLY A 159 2.85 25.15 16.84
CA GLY A 159 4.09 25.11 16.06
C GLY A 159 5.16 26.10 16.56
N GLU A 160 6.32 26.15 15.89
CA GLU A 160 7.39 27.13 16.16
C GLU A 160 6.94 28.53 15.68
N GLY A 161 6.07 29.19 16.45
CA GLY A 161 5.52 30.50 16.06
C GLY A 161 4.48 31.05 17.04
N GLU A 162 3.67 32.00 16.57
CA GLU A 162 2.56 32.57 17.34
C GLU A 162 1.45 31.55 17.62
N LEU A 163 0.83 31.66 18.80
CA LEU A 163 -0.29 30.80 19.20
C LEU A 163 -1.60 31.45 18.77
N THR A 164 -2.51 30.66 18.21
CA THR A 164 -3.78 31.18 17.70
C THR A 164 -4.97 30.36 18.14
N ILE A 165 -6.10 31.06 18.30
CA ILE A 165 -7.42 30.48 18.53
C ILE A 165 -8.29 30.86 17.33
N TYR A 166 -9.07 29.89 16.85
CA TYR A 166 -10.12 30.13 15.87
C TYR A 166 -11.47 30.21 16.56
N ASP A 167 -12.08 31.39 16.47
CA ASP A 167 -13.41 31.66 16.97
C ASP A 167 -14.44 31.38 15.87
N ASN A 168 -15.42 30.52 16.15
CA ASN A 168 -16.61 30.36 15.33
C ASN A 168 -17.62 31.44 15.73
N THR A 169 -17.84 32.40 14.84
CA THR A 169 -18.69 33.57 15.09
C THR A 169 -19.98 33.52 14.30
N THR A 170 -21.10 33.86 14.93
CA THR A 170 -22.39 33.99 14.25
C THR A 170 -22.37 35.20 13.31
N ARG A 171 -23.40 35.30 12.46
CA ARG A 171 -23.57 36.44 11.54
C ARG A 171 -23.63 37.79 12.27
N ASP A 172 -24.09 37.80 13.51
CA ASP A 172 -24.22 39.00 14.35
C ASP A 172 -22.94 39.33 15.13
N GLY A 173 -21.88 38.52 14.97
CA GLY A 173 -20.56 38.74 15.58
C GLY A 173 -20.37 38.09 16.96
N GLU A 174 -21.31 37.26 17.41
CA GLU A 174 -21.19 36.52 18.68
C GLU A 174 -20.30 35.28 18.52
N VAL A 175 -19.30 35.12 19.39
CA VAL A 175 -18.46 33.90 19.45
C VAL A 175 -19.27 32.79 20.12
N VAL A 176 -19.57 31.72 19.38
CA VAL A 176 -20.37 30.58 19.87
C VAL A 176 -19.55 29.32 20.14
N TRP A 177 -18.31 29.27 19.67
CA TRP A 177 -17.36 28.21 19.92
C TRP A 177 -15.95 28.67 19.55
N LYS A 178 -14.93 28.05 20.13
CA LYS A 178 -13.53 28.38 19.86
C LYS A 178 -12.65 27.15 20.02
N ASP A 179 -11.52 27.11 19.31
CA ASP A 179 -10.55 26.04 19.41
C ASP A 179 -9.12 26.55 19.20
N LEU A 180 -8.18 25.89 19.86
CA LEU A 180 -6.75 26.15 19.66
C LEU A 180 -6.36 25.58 18.31
N CYS A 181 -5.87 26.40 17.38
CA CYS A 181 -5.54 25.92 16.05
C CYS A 181 -4.70 26.96 15.30
N ARG A 182 -3.76 26.53 14.46
CA ARG A 182 -2.95 27.41 13.60
C ARG A 182 -3.65 27.86 12.32
N GLY A 183 -4.56 27.03 11.82
CA GLY A 183 -5.24 27.18 10.53
C GLY A 183 -4.30 27.00 9.33
N PRO A 184 -4.68 27.50 8.14
CA PRO A 184 -5.88 28.30 7.87
C PRO A 184 -7.19 27.50 7.84
N HIS A 185 -8.32 28.20 7.90
CA HIS A 185 -9.66 27.66 7.78
C HIS A 185 -10.42 28.24 6.59
N LEU A 186 -11.53 27.58 6.21
CA LEU A 186 -12.48 28.16 5.27
C LEU A 186 -13.02 29.51 5.81
N PRO A 187 -13.47 30.43 4.95
CA PRO A 187 -14.05 31.69 5.39
C PRO A 187 -15.28 31.57 6.31
N ASN A 188 -16.06 30.50 6.12
CA ASN A 188 -17.23 30.19 6.94
C ASN A 188 -17.64 28.72 6.79
N THR A 189 -18.40 28.23 7.77
CA THR A 189 -18.90 26.85 7.83
C THR A 189 -19.83 26.48 6.67
N ARG A 190 -20.48 27.44 6.01
CA ARG A 190 -21.40 27.16 4.89
C ARG A 190 -20.67 26.65 3.65
N MET A 191 -19.39 27.00 3.48
CA MET A 191 -18.56 26.53 2.37
C MET A 191 -18.23 25.02 2.44
N ILE A 192 -18.39 24.39 3.62
CA ILE A 192 -18.29 22.92 3.77
C ILE A 192 -19.41 22.21 2.99
N GLY A 193 -20.58 22.88 2.83
CA GLY A 193 -21.67 22.36 2.02
C GLY A 193 -22.25 21.04 2.53
N ASN A 194 -22.48 20.09 1.63
CA ASN A 194 -23.05 18.77 1.91
C ASN A 194 -22.21 17.62 1.33
N GLY A 195 -20.95 17.91 0.98
CA GLY A 195 -19.97 16.96 0.45
C GLY A 195 -19.13 16.30 1.55
N TRP A 196 -19.69 16.04 2.72
CA TRP A 196 -18.99 15.42 3.85
C TRP A 196 -19.79 14.26 4.45
N ASP A 197 -19.10 13.36 5.14
CA ASP A 197 -19.71 12.23 5.87
C ASP A 197 -18.83 11.82 7.08
N LEU A 198 -19.45 11.27 8.13
CA LEU A 198 -18.73 10.66 9.25
C LEU A 198 -18.64 9.15 9.01
N THR A 199 -17.43 8.59 9.03
CA THR A 199 -17.17 7.25 8.49
C THR A 199 -17.08 6.18 9.57
N ARG A 200 -16.20 6.35 10.57
CA ARG A 200 -16.00 5.35 11.62
C ARG A 200 -15.58 5.97 12.96
N ILE A 201 -15.82 5.22 14.04
CA ILE A 201 -15.30 5.51 15.37
C ILE A 201 -14.15 4.54 15.65
N ALA A 202 -13.10 5.01 16.31
CA ALA A 202 -12.01 4.17 16.80
C ALA A 202 -11.58 4.61 18.20
N ALA A 203 -10.96 3.70 18.96
CA ALA A 203 -10.18 4.11 20.11
C ALA A 203 -8.81 4.60 19.65
N ALA A 204 -8.31 5.66 20.28
CA ALA A 204 -6.95 6.16 20.11
C ALA A 204 -6.30 6.33 21.47
N TYR A 205 -4.98 6.43 21.51
CA TYR A 205 -4.25 6.82 22.71
C TYR A 205 -3.67 8.21 22.51
N TRP A 206 -3.77 9.04 23.53
CA TRP A 206 -3.21 10.39 23.47
C TRP A 206 -1.72 10.35 23.12
N ARG A 207 -1.30 11.16 22.15
CA ARG A 207 0.08 11.17 21.59
C ARG A 207 0.58 9.82 21.07
N GLY A 208 -0.32 8.90 20.71
CA GLY A 208 0.03 7.59 20.14
C GLY A 208 0.69 6.61 21.11
N SER A 209 0.62 6.85 22.41
CA SER A 209 1.26 6.01 23.44
C SER A 209 0.22 5.32 24.31
N GLU A 210 0.26 3.99 24.37
CA GLU A 210 -0.61 3.16 25.24
C GLU A 210 -0.51 3.47 26.74
N LYS A 211 0.51 4.23 27.15
CA LYS A 211 0.70 4.70 28.53
C LYS A 211 -0.16 5.92 28.86
N ASN A 212 -0.74 6.57 27.85
CA ASN A 212 -1.51 7.79 27.99
C ASN A 212 -3.03 7.48 27.99
N PRO A 213 -3.88 8.44 28.40
CA PRO A 213 -5.33 8.24 28.40
C PRO A 213 -5.86 7.79 27.03
N GLN A 214 -6.82 6.87 27.05
CA GLN A 214 -7.54 6.45 25.86
C GLN A 214 -8.57 7.52 25.48
N LEU A 215 -8.58 7.89 24.20
CA LEU A 215 -9.51 8.83 23.59
C LEU A 215 -10.42 8.12 22.60
N GLN A 216 -11.53 8.76 22.26
CA GLN A 216 -12.43 8.33 21.19
C GLN A 216 -12.18 9.19 19.95
N ARG A 217 -11.81 8.53 18.86
CA ARG A 217 -11.56 9.15 17.55
C ARG A 217 -12.77 9.01 16.66
N ILE A 218 -13.28 10.11 16.14
CA ILE A 218 -14.30 10.10 15.07
C ILE A 218 -13.61 10.47 13.76
N TYR A 219 -13.73 9.60 12.75
CA TYR A 219 -13.26 9.85 11.39
C TYR A 219 -14.38 10.44 10.53
N GLY A 220 -13.99 11.33 9.61
CA GLY A 220 -14.88 11.88 8.59
C GLY A 220 -14.14 12.15 7.27
N THR A 221 -14.90 12.45 6.24
CA THR A 221 -14.39 12.88 4.92
C THR A 221 -15.12 14.14 4.48
N ALA A 222 -14.45 15.00 3.71
CA ALA A 222 -15.03 16.22 3.16
C ALA A 222 -14.48 16.51 1.77
N TRP A 223 -15.38 16.91 0.88
CA TRP A 223 -15.17 17.16 -0.55
C TRP A 223 -15.91 18.45 -0.96
N PRO A 224 -15.37 19.22 -1.92
CA PRO A 224 -16.00 20.43 -2.45
C PRO A 224 -17.46 20.27 -2.85
N THR A 225 -17.82 19.09 -3.38
CA THR A 225 -19.17 18.80 -3.87
C THR A 225 -19.71 17.47 -3.36
N LYS A 226 -21.05 17.34 -3.37
CA LYS A 226 -21.72 16.06 -3.08
C LYS A 226 -21.46 14.98 -4.13
N ASP A 227 -21.10 15.37 -5.34
CA ASP A 227 -20.81 14.43 -6.43
C ASP A 227 -19.43 13.80 -6.19
N GLU A 228 -18.45 14.60 -5.76
CA GLU A 228 -17.14 14.09 -5.35
C GLU A 228 -17.19 13.21 -4.10
N LEU A 229 -18.03 13.56 -3.10
CA LEU A 229 -18.28 12.66 -1.97
C LEU A 229 -18.85 11.32 -2.44
N ARG A 230 -19.82 11.32 -3.34
CA ARG A 230 -20.40 10.09 -3.90
C ARG A 230 -19.36 9.29 -4.66
N ALA A 231 -18.55 9.94 -5.50
CA ALA A 231 -17.46 9.29 -6.21
C ALA A 231 -16.42 8.67 -5.25
N TYR A 232 -16.11 9.35 -4.13
CA TYR A 232 -15.27 8.77 -3.07
C TYR A 232 -15.92 7.55 -2.43
N GLN A 233 -17.20 7.64 -2.02
CA GLN A 233 -17.91 6.53 -1.40
C GLN A 233 -18.04 5.32 -2.35
N GLU A 234 -18.27 5.55 -3.64
CA GLU A 234 -18.28 4.51 -4.67
C GLU A 234 -16.90 3.84 -4.80
N ARG A 235 -15.80 4.62 -4.79
CA ARG A 235 -14.43 4.08 -4.79
C ARG A 235 -14.14 3.23 -3.56
N ILE A 236 -14.58 3.66 -2.36
CA ILE A 236 -14.41 2.89 -1.12
C ILE A 236 -15.22 1.59 -1.16
N ALA A 237 -16.49 1.66 -1.56
CA ALA A 237 -17.33 0.46 -1.68
C ALA A 237 -16.76 -0.54 -2.71
N GLU A 238 -16.20 -0.04 -3.80
CA GLU A 238 -15.52 -0.86 -4.79
C GLU A 238 -14.23 -1.49 -4.23
N ALA A 239 -13.44 -0.75 -3.46
CA ALA A 239 -12.26 -1.28 -2.78
C ALA A 239 -12.62 -2.37 -1.76
N GLU A 240 -13.68 -2.18 -0.97
CA GLU A 240 -14.19 -3.19 -0.02
C GLU A 240 -14.70 -4.45 -0.73
N ARG A 241 -15.34 -4.29 -1.90
CA ARG A 241 -15.76 -5.42 -2.74
C ARG A 241 -14.56 -6.22 -3.26
N ARG A 242 -13.44 -5.55 -3.49
CA ARG A 242 -12.18 -6.12 -4.01
C ARG A 242 -11.26 -6.64 -2.92
N ASP A 243 -11.57 -6.44 -1.65
CA ASP A 243 -10.71 -6.84 -0.54
C ASP A 243 -10.34 -8.33 -0.64
N HIS A 244 -9.04 -8.59 -0.76
CA HIS A 244 -8.52 -9.94 -0.96
C HIS A 244 -8.88 -10.88 0.20
N ARG A 245 -9.13 -10.38 1.41
CA ARG A 245 -9.53 -11.21 2.57
C ARG A 245 -10.95 -11.72 2.41
N LYS A 246 -11.85 -10.86 1.92
CA LYS A 246 -13.24 -11.23 1.62
C LYS A 246 -13.28 -12.19 0.44
N LEU A 247 -12.66 -11.81 -0.68
CA LEU A 247 -12.62 -12.66 -1.88
C LEU A 247 -11.88 -13.97 -1.64
N GLY A 248 -10.79 -13.95 -0.87
CA GLY A 248 -10.01 -15.14 -0.51
C GLY A 248 -10.83 -16.18 0.24
N ALA A 249 -11.70 -15.74 1.16
CA ALA A 249 -12.64 -16.60 1.85
C ALA A 249 -13.79 -17.06 0.92
N GLU A 250 -14.42 -16.15 0.19
CA GLU A 250 -15.55 -16.45 -0.72
C GLU A 250 -15.16 -17.46 -1.82
N MET A 251 -13.92 -17.39 -2.30
CA MET A 251 -13.40 -18.24 -3.37
C MET A 251 -12.61 -19.47 -2.89
N ASP A 252 -12.46 -19.65 -1.57
CA ASP A 252 -11.68 -20.75 -0.97
C ASP A 252 -10.21 -20.77 -1.44
N LEU A 253 -9.53 -19.62 -1.35
CA LEU A 253 -8.16 -19.45 -1.83
C LEU A 253 -7.11 -19.63 -0.72
N PHE A 254 -7.36 -19.06 0.46
CA PHE A 254 -6.44 -19.14 1.59
C PHE A 254 -7.15 -18.87 2.92
N SER A 255 -6.51 -19.22 4.02
CA SER A 255 -6.96 -18.93 5.38
C SER A 255 -5.79 -18.59 6.31
N PHE A 256 -6.14 -18.11 7.51
CA PHE A 256 -5.22 -17.88 8.63
C PHE A 256 -5.74 -18.61 9.86
N PRO A 257 -5.50 -19.92 10.00
CA PRO A 257 -5.95 -20.68 11.18
C PRO A 257 -5.28 -20.18 12.45
N ASP A 258 -6.06 -19.98 13.51
CA ASP A 258 -5.58 -19.46 14.80
C ASP A 258 -4.51 -20.38 15.42
N GLU A 259 -4.61 -21.70 15.16
CA GLU A 259 -3.67 -22.71 15.66
C GLU A 259 -2.24 -22.54 15.12
N ILE A 260 -2.07 -21.92 13.95
CA ILE A 260 -0.76 -21.68 13.34
C ILE A 260 -0.16 -20.36 13.85
N GLY A 261 -1.02 -19.38 14.12
CA GLY A 261 -0.64 -18.05 14.59
C GLY A 261 -0.74 -16.96 13.51
N SER A 262 -0.83 -15.71 13.96
CA SER A 262 -1.13 -14.59 13.08
C SER A 262 -0.05 -14.31 12.03
N GLY A 263 -0.49 -13.99 10.82
CA GLY A 263 0.40 -13.62 9.71
C GLY A 263 1.08 -14.81 9.04
N LEU A 264 0.56 -16.02 9.23
CA LEU A 264 1.04 -17.25 8.58
C LEU A 264 -0.10 -17.84 7.75
N ALA A 265 -0.09 -17.56 6.45
CA ALA A 265 -1.17 -17.94 5.54
C ALA A 265 -1.10 -19.42 5.15
N VAL A 266 -2.27 -20.06 5.02
CA VAL A 266 -2.43 -21.39 4.44
C VAL A 266 -3.14 -21.26 3.10
N PHE A 267 -2.45 -21.58 2.01
CA PHE A 267 -3.06 -21.60 0.68
C PHE A 267 -3.84 -22.90 0.48
N HIS A 268 -5.12 -22.78 0.13
CA HIS A 268 -6.00 -23.89 -0.20
C HIS A 268 -5.77 -24.33 -1.65
N PRO A 269 -6.32 -25.47 -2.15
CA PRO A 269 -6.01 -25.97 -3.48
C PRO A 269 -6.15 -24.93 -4.62
N LYS A 270 -7.21 -24.10 -4.59
CA LYS A 270 -7.40 -23.05 -5.59
C LYS A 270 -6.37 -21.92 -5.48
N GLY A 271 -6.09 -21.44 -4.26
CA GLY A 271 -5.03 -20.46 -4.06
C GLY A 271 -3.64 -21.02 -4.37
N GLY A 272 -3.42 -22.31 -4.10
CA GLY A 272 -2.19 -23.03 -4.43
C GLY A 272 -1.91 -23.06 -5.93
N ILE A 273 -2.93 -23.25 -6.77
CA ILE A 273 -2.77 -23.16 -8.24
C ILE A 273 -2.39 -21.75 -8.68
N ILE A 274 -3.09 -20.72 -8.20
CA ILE A 274 -2.75 -19.33 -8.57
C ILE A 274 -1.32 -19.01 -8.14
N ARG A 275 -0.94 -19.38 -6.91
CA ARG A 275 0.43 -19.23 -6.41
C ARG A 275 1.45 -19.97 -7.29
N TYR A 276 1.16 -21.20 -7.68
CA TYR A 276 2.00 -22.00 -8.56
C TYR A 276 2.20 -21.32 -9.92
N GLU A 277 1.14 -20.83 -10.55
CA GLU A 277 1.23 -20.14 -11.85
C GLU A 277 2.05 -18.84 -11.76
N ILE A 278 1.90 -18.08 -10.66
CA ILE A 278 2.73 -16.90 -10.40
C ILE A 278 4.22 -17.28 -10.32
N GLU A 279 4.55 -18.28 -9.51
CA GLU A 279 5.92 -18.74 -9.32
C GLU A 279 6.51 -19.34 -10.61
N GLU A 280 5.71 -20.07 -11.38
CA GLU A 280 6.12 -20.70 -12.63
C GLU A 280 6.38 -19.67 -13.74
N ASN A 281 5.52 -18.65 -13.90
CA ASN A 281 5.77 -17.59 -14.88
C ASN A 281 7.06 -16.83 -14.55
N LEU A 282 7.23 -16.47 -13.28
CA LEU A 282 8.45 -15.82 -12.80
C LEU A 282 9.69 -16.70 -13.05
N ARG A 283 9.62 -18.01 -12.78
CA ARG A 283 10.75 -18.93 -13.04
C ARG A 283 11.14 -18.97 -14.52
N LYS A 284 10.16 -18.96 -15.43
CA LYS A 284 10.41 -18.88 -16.88
C LYS A 284 11.13 -17.59 -17.26
N HIS A 285 10.71 -16.46 -16.69
CA HIS A 285 11.37 -15.16 -16.89
C HIS A 285 12.82 -15.16 -16.36
N LEU A 286 13.04 -15.68 -15.15
CA LEU A 286 14.38 -15.77 -14.57
C LEU A 286 15.33 -16.60 -15.44
N LEU A 287 14.93 -17.82 -15.84
CA LEU A 287 15.77 -18.71 -16.65
C LEU A 287 16.06 -18.12 -18.04
N ARG A 288 15.08 -17.48 -18.68
CA ARG A 288 15.27 -16.82 -19.99
C ARG A 288 16.23 -15.62 -19.91
N ASN A 289 16.34 -14.98 -18.75
CA ASN A 289 17.19 -13.82 -18.52
C ASN A 289 18.51 -14.18 -17.81
N GLY A 290 18.92 -15.45 -17.86
CA GLY A 290 20.25 -15.89 -17.40
C GLY A 290 20.45 -15.83 -15.89
N TYR A 291 19.39 -16.04 -15.11
CA TYR A 291 19.49 -16.22 -13.66
C TYR A 291 19.80 -17.67 -13.29
N ASP A 292 20.72 -17.84 -12.36
CA ASP A 292 21.01 -19.11 -11.71
C ASP A 292 20.13 -19.26 -10.46
N LEU A 293 19.34 -20.34 -10.42
CA LEU A 293 18.47 -20.62 -9.28
C LEU A 293 19.28 -21.28 -8.15
N VAL A 294 19.16 -20.72 -6.95
CA VAL A 294 19.77 -21.25 -5.72
C VAL A 294 18.71 -21.51 -4.65
N ASN A 295 19.04 -22.32 -3.65
CA ASN A 295 18.19 -22.58 -2.49
C ASN A 295 19.04 -22.52 -1.22
N SER A 296 18.56 -21.78 -0.22
CA SER A 296 19.24 -21.58 1.05
C SER A 296 18.36 -21.96 2.25
N PRO A 297 18.95 -22.43 3.38
CA PRO A 297 18.18 -22.76 4.59
C PRO A 297 17.38 -21.59 5.15
N HIS A 298 16.31 -21.88 5.90
CA HIS A 298 15.48 -20.87 6.57
C HIS A 298 16.08 -20.37 7.89
N ILE A 299 17.10 -21.04 8.42
CA ILE A 299 17.67 -20.80 9.73
C ILE A 299 19.20 -20.83 9.62
N THR A 300 19.88 -19.96 10.37
CA THR A 300 21.35 -19.90 10.40
C THR A 300 21.85 -19.34 11.72
N LYS A 301 23.16 -19.44 11.94
CA LYS A 301 23.83 -18.93 13.13
C LYS A 301 23.82 -17.40 13.16
N LYS A 302 23.78 -16.84 14.36
CA LYS A 302 23.93 -15.41 14.66
C LYS A 302 25.05 -14.72 13.87
N ASP A 303 26.20 -15.38 13.77
CA ASP A 303 27.41 -14.80 13.14
C ASP A 303 27.16 -14.34 11.71
N LEU A 304 26.35 -15.06 10.92
CA LEU A 304 26.05 -14.66 9.54
C LEU A 304 25.28 -13.33 9.48
N PHE A 305 24.33 -13.13 10.40
CA PHE A 305 23.58 -11.88 10.49
C PHE A 305 24.38 -10.74 11.12
N MET A 306 25.34 -11.06 11.99
CA MET A 306 26.32 -10.09 12.48
C MET A 306 27.27 -9.62 11.38
N THR A 307 27.82 -10.54 10.58
CA THR A 307 28.69 -10.19 9.44
C THR A 307 27.95 -9.29 8.46
N SER A 308 26.75 -9.69 8.04
CA SER A 308 25.93 -8.91 7.11
C SER A 308 25.40 -7.58 7.65
N GLY A 309 25.41 -7.37 8.97
CA GLY A 309 24.91 -6.14 9.59
C GLY A 309 23.42 -6.17 9.95
N HIS A 310 22.68 -7.23 9.61
CA HIS A 310 21.24 -7.31 9.84
C HIS A 310 20.88 -7.33 11.32
N LEU A 311 21.67 -8.00 12.16
CA LEU A 311 21.34 -8.04 13.59
C LEU A 311 21.56 -6.67 14.25
N GLN A 312 22.47 -5.86 13.71
CA GLN A 312 22.76 -4.52 14.22
C GLN A 312 21.69 -3.50 13.81
N THR A 313 21.07 -3.67 12.64
CA THR A 313 20.15 -2.68 12.05
C THR A 313 18.68 -3.12 12.03
N TYR A 314 18.41 -4.41 12.14
CA TYR A 314 17.08 -5.01 11.91
C TYR A 314 16.68 -6.06 12.96
N ALA A 315 17.36 -6.14 14.12
CA ALA A 315 17.05 -7.11 15.17
C ALA A 315 15.57 -7.07 15.62
N ASP A 316 14.99 -5.88 15.78
CA ASP A 316 13.59 -5.73 16.20
C ASP A 316 12.57 -6.30 15.19
N GLY A 317 12.98 -6.43 13.92
CA GLY A 317 12.20 -7.04 12.84
C GLY A 317 12.48 -8.53 12.64
N MET A 318 13.38 -9.13 13.41
CA MET A 318 13.73 -10.56 13.35
C MET A 318 12.95 -11.35 14.40
N PHE A 319 12.63 -12.60 14.10
CA PHE A 319 12.16 -13.52 15.13
C PHE A 319 13.25 -13.72 16.21
N PRO A 320 12.87 -13.89 17.49
CA PRO A 320 13.83 -14.12 18.56
C PRO A 320 14.76 -15.30 18.27
N PRO A 321 16.01 -15.29 18.80
CA PRO A 321 16.92 -16.40 18.62
C PRO A 321 16.39 -17.68 19.26
N MET A 322 16.67 -18.81 18.62
CA MET A 322 16.67 -20.12 19.25
C MET A 322 18.06 -20.35 19.85
N HIS A 323 18.15 -20.36 21.18
CA HIS A 323 19.38 -20.70 21.88
C HIS A 323 19.50 -22.22 21.99
N LEU A 324 20.52 -22.77 21.33
CA LEU A 324 20.73 -24.21 21.23
C LEU A 324 22.07 -24.61 21.84
N ASP A 325 22.21 -25.90 22.15
CA ASP A 325 23.51 -26.53 22.38
C ASP A 325 24.27 -26.08 23.64
N GLU A 326 23.68 -25.30 24.54
CA GLU A 326 24.24 -25.00 25.86
C GLU A 326 24.25 -26.25 26.74
N ILE A 327 25.39 -26.51 27.39
CA ILE A 327 25.52 -27.60 28.37
C ILE A 327 25.87 -26.98 29.70
N VAL A 328 25.09 -27.32 30.72
CA VAL A 328 25.33 -26.95 32.12
C VAL A 328 25.70 -28.19 32.94
N ASP A 329 26.54 -28.02 33.95
CA ASP A 329 26.79 -29.09 34.94
C ASP A 329 25.65 -29.20 35.96
N GLU A 330 25.78 -30.14 36.92
CA GLU A 330 24.78 -30.36 37.99
C GLU A 330 24.58 -29.14 38.90
N GLU A 331 25.54 -28.20 38.90
CA GLU A 331 25.55 -26.99 39.71
C GLU A 331 25.02 -25.77 38.94
N GLY A 332 24.68 -25.94 37.65
CA GLY A 332 24.17 -24.90 36.76
C GLY A 332 25.25 -24.06 36.08
N ASN A 333 26.54 -24.44 36.15
CA ASN A 333 27.60 -23.73 35.46
C ASN A 333 27.67 -24.15 33.99
N ILE A 334 27.84 -23.18 33.08
CA ILE A 334 27.96 -23.43 31.65
C ILE A 334 29.30 -24.13 31.34
N THR A 335 29.24 -25.39 30.90
CA THR A 335 30.39 -26.20 30.47
C THR A 335 30.59 -26.16 28.95
N ARG A 336 29.53 -25.83 28.18
CA ARG A 336 29.61 -25.49 26.76
C ARG A 336 28.69 -24.32 26.47
N GLN A 337 29.26 -23.22 25.95
CA GLN A 337 28.48 -22.07 25.49
C GLN A 337 27.53 -22.48 24.37
N GLY A 338 26.25 -22.12 24.50
CA GLY A 338 25.26 -22.35 23.45
C GLY A 338 25.48 -21.45 22.23
N GLN A 339 24.71 -21.71 21.18
CA GLN A 339 24.71 -20.93 19.94
C GLN A 339 23.31 -20.42 19.64
N ASP A 340 23.23 -19.14 19.30
CA ASP A 340 22.00 -18.52 18.84
C ASP A 340 21.80 -18.77 17.35
N TYR A 341 20.64 -19.32 17.02
CA TYR A 341 20.16 -19.46 15.65
C TYR A 341 18.96 -18.56 15.39
N TYR A 342 18.89 -17.98 14.20
CA TYR A 342 17.82 -17.09 13.79
C TYR A 342 17.14 -17.61 12.52
N LEU A 343 15.83 -17.43 12.45
CA LEU A 343 15.11 -17.50 11.17
C LEU A 343 15.57 -16.36 10.27
N LYS A 344 15.75 -16.62 8.98
CA LYS A 344 16.24 -15.60 8.05
C LYS A 344 15.17 -14.52 7.78
N PRO A 345 15.49 -13.23 7.94
CA PRO A 345 14.60 -12.14 7.54
C PRO A 345 14.76 -11.75 6.07
N MET A 346 15.90 -12.12 5.45
CA MET A 346 16.33 -11.80 4.08
C MET A 346 17.29 -12.88 3.55
N ASN A 347 17.42 -13.01 2.22
CA ASN A 347 18.26 -14.05 1.60
C ASN A 347 19.70 -13.60 1.30
N CYS A 348 19.98 -12.29 1.20
CA CYS A 348 21.29 -11.74 0.82
C CYS A 348 22.51 -12.39 1.48
N PRO A 349 22.55 -12.68 2.80
CA PRO A 349 23.75 -13.24 3.42
C PRO A 349 24.09 -14.64 2.88
N PHE A 350 23.07 -15.42 2.49
CA PHE A 350 23.26 -16.76 1.94
C PHE A 350 23.79 -16.71 0.51
N HIS A 351 23.30 -15.78 -0.30
CA HIS A 351 23.75 -15.63 -1.69
C HIS A 351 25.20 -15.13 -1.74
N ASN A 352 25.62 -14.30 -0.78
CA ASN A 352 27.03 -13.91 -0.60
C ASN A 352 27.93 -15.12 -0.32
N LEU A 353 27.47 -16.10 0.46
CA LEU A 353 28.21 -17.34 0.70
C LEU A 353 28.31 -18.18 -0.59
N VAL A 354 27.27 -18.20 -1.43
CA VAL A 354 27.32 -18.86 -2.75
C VAL A 354 28.34 -18.18 -3.65
N PHE A 355 28.33 -16.84 -3.72
CA PHE A 355 29.34 -16.09 -4.47
C PHE A 355 30.76 -16.45 -4.01
N ARG A 356 31.01 -16.36 -2.69
CA ARG A 356 32.32 -16.57 -2.06
C ARG A 356 32.81 -18.02 -2.04
N SER A 357 31.95 -18.99 -2.34
CA SER A 357 32.28 -20.43 -2.28
C SER A 357 33.46 -20.85 -3.16
N ARG A 358 33.78 -20.08 -4.20
CA ARG A 358 34.95 -20.26 -5.07
C ARG A 358 35.44 -18.94 -5.64
N GLY A 359 36.64 -18.95 -6.21
CA GLY A 359 37.15 -17.82 -6.99
C GLY A 359 36.26 -17.50 -8.19
N ARG A 360 36.10 -16.20 -8.46
CA ARG A 360 35.30 -15.65 -9.57
C ARG A 360 36.17 -14.88 -10.54
N SER A 361 35.89 -15.00 -11.83
CA SER A 361 36.51 -14.19 -12.90
C SER A 361 35.55 -13.09 -13.36
N TYR A 362 36.08 -11.94 -13.81
CA TYR A 362 35.29 -10.89 -14.46
C TYR A 362 34.44 -11.40 -15.65
N ARG A 363 34.86 -12.51 -16.29
CA ARG A 363 34.13 -13.14 -17.41
C ARG A 363 32.84 -13.84 -16.98
N GLU A 364 32.67 -14.09 -15.68
CA GLU A 364 31.45 -14.65 -15.11
C GLU A 364 30.46 -13.56 -14.70
N LEU A 365 30.85 -12.28 -14.77
CA LEU A 365 29.98 -11.16 -14.45
C LEU A 365 29.29 -10.63 -15.72
N PRO A 366 27.99 -10.27 -15.66
CA PRO A 366 27.13 -10.26 -14.47
C PRO A 366 26.70 -11.66 -14.00
N LEU A 367 26.87 -11.96 -12.71
CA LEU A 367 26.39 -13.20 -12.08
C LEU A 367 25.08 -12.92 -11.36
N ARG A 368 24.02 -13.65 -11.73
CA ARG A 368 22.66 -13.40 -11.26
C ARG A 368 22.13 -14.57 -10.44
N LEU A 369 22.13 -14.47 -9.12
CA LEU A 369 21.57 -15.52 -8.25
C LEU A 369 20.12 -15.17 -7.89
N ALA A 370 19.19 -16.11 -8.06
CA ALA A 370 17.79 -15.94 -7.69
C ALA A 370 17.27 -17.10 -6.84
N GLU A 371 16.36 -16.80 -5.92
CA GLU A 371 15.74 -17.77 -5.02
C GLU A 371 14.29 -17.38 -4.74
N PHE A 372 13.39 -18.37 -4.75
CA PHE A 372 12.06 -18.23 -4.12
C PHE A 372 12.23 -18.40 -2.61
N GLY A 373 12.83 -17.38 -1.99
CA GLY A 373 13.38 -17.46 -0.64
C GLY A 373 12.30 -17.16 0.39
N THR A 374 11.85 -18.19 1.12
CA THR A 374 10.95 -17.99 2.24
C THR A 374 11.69 -17.41 3.44
N VAL A 375 11.23 -16.23 3.88
CA VAL A 375 11.79 -15.46 4.98
C VAL A 375 10.74 -15.20 6.05
N TYR A 376 11.21 -14.85 7.24
CA TYR A 376 10.37 -14.60 8.40
C TYR A 376 10.68 -13.23 9.01
N ARG A 377 9.67 -12.37 9.11
CA ARG A 377 9.77 -11.04 9.71
C ARG A 377 8.84 -10.93 10.90
N TYR A 378 9.35 -10.41 12.01
CA TYR A 378 8.60 -10.24 13.24
C TYR A 378 7.75 -8.97 13.18
N GLU A 379 6.73 -9.01 12.31
CA GLU A 379 5.73 -7.95 12.22
C GLU A 379 4.87 -7.94 13.48
N LYS A 380 4.63 -6.72 14.01
CA LYS A 380 3.77 -6.51 15.17
C LYS A 380 2.36 -7.03 14.85
N SER A 381 1.71 -7.70 15.81
CA SER A 381 0.40 -8.33 15.56
C SER A 381 -0.65 -7.36 15.01
N GLY A 382 -0.66 -6.12 15.50
CA GLY A 382 -1.59 -5.07 15.05
C GLY A 382 -1.32 -4.52 13.65
N THR A 383 -0.18 -4.82 13.02
CA THR A 383 0.14 -4.37 11.65
C THR A 383 -0.14 -5.44 10.59
N LEU A 384 -0.47 -6.67 10.99
CA LEU A 384 -0.77 -7.76 10.07
C LEU A 384 -2.08 -7.48 9.32
N SER A 385 -2.08 -7.76 8.02
CA SER A 385 -3.24 -7.53 7.17
C SER A 385 -3.28 -8.53 6.03
N GLY A 386 -4.14 -9.55 6.17
CA GLY A 386 -4.32 -10.61 5.18
C GLY A 386 -2.99 -11.09 4.60
N LEU A 387 -2.89 -11.12 3.28
CA LEU A 387 -1.66 -11.48 2.55
C LEU A 387 -0.76 -10.27 2.23
N THR A 388 -1.22 -9.03 2.42
CA THR A 388 -0.42 -7.83 2.11
C THR A 388 0.65 -7.54 3.16
N ARG A 389 0.44 -7.98 4.41
CA ARG A 389 1.43 -7.88 5.49
C ARG A 389 1.38 -9.11 6.41
N VAL A 390 2.36 -9.99 6.24
CA VAL A 390 2.48 -11.31 6.87
C VAL A 390 3.82 -11.47 7.57
N ARG A 391 3.95 -12.52 8.42
CA ARG A 391 5.21 -12.87 9.10
C ARG A 391 6.03 -13.87 8.32
N GLY A 392 5.40 -14.87 7.70
CA GLY A 392 6.03 -15.81 6.80
C GLY A 392 5.71 -15.43 5.37
N LEU A 393 6.73 -15.19 4.55
CA LEU A 393 6.55 -14.80 3.15
C LEU A 393 7.62 -15.39 2.26
N THR A 394 7.31 -15.54 0.97
CA THR A 394 8.26 -16.00 -0.04
C THR A 394 8.57 -14.85 -0.99
N GLN A 395 9.83 -14.42 -1.00
CA GLN A 395 10.29 -13.38 -1.90
C GLN A 395 10.88 -13.99 -3.16
N ASP A 396 10.70 -13.33 -4.30
CA ASP A 396 11.39 -13.63 -5.54
C ASP A 396 12.77 -12.95 -5.58
N ASP A 397 13.53 -13.22 -4.53
CA ASP A 397 14.71 -12.46 -4.18
C ASP A 397 15.88 -12.82 -5.11
N ALA A 398 16.60 -11.81 -5.56
CA ALA A 398 17.79 -11.99 -6.37
C ALA A 398 18.89 -11.02 -6.00
N HIS A 399 20.12 -11.54 -6.06
CA HIS A 399 21.34 -10.78 -5.81
C HIS A 399 22.24 -10.93 -7.03
N ILE A 400 22.50 -9.79 -7.66
CA ILE A 400 23.24 -9.72 -8.92
C ILE A 400 24.58 -9.08 -8.63
N TYR A 401 25.66 -9.76 -9.01
CA TYR A 401 27.02 -9.31 -8.81
C TYR A 401 27.58 -8.83 -10.15
N VAL A 402 27.99 -7.58 -10.21
CA VAL A 402 28.47 -6.93 -11.44
C VAL A 402 29.78 -6.20 -11.23
N ALA A 403 30.53 -6.01 -12.31
CA ALA A 403 31.64 -5.07 -12.32
C ALA A 403 31.11 -3.62 -12.31
N GLN A 404 31.92 -2.66 -11.84
CA GLN A 404 31.51 -1.26 -11.68
C GLN A 404 31.01 -0.63 -13.01
N ASP A 405 31.64 -0.99 -14.13
CA ASP A 405 31.30 -0.52 -15.47
C ASP A 405 30.02 -1.16 -16.05
N GLN A 406 29.54 -2.26 -15.46
CA GLN A 406 28.33 -2.98 -15.89
C GLN A 406 27.05 -2.52 -15.16
N VAL A 407 27.17 -1.71 -14.11
CA VAL A 407 26.05 -1.36 -13.21
C VAL A 407 24.88 -0.75 -13.97
N LYS A 408 25.12 0.25 -14.84
CA LYS A 408 24.05 0.94 -15.58
C LYS A 408 23.29 -0.01 -16.51
N GLU A 409 24.00 -0.84 -17.27
CA GLU A 409 23.40 -1.82 -18.19
C GLU A 409 22.55 -2.85 -17.45
N GLU A 410 23.04 -3.34 -16.31
CA GLU A 410 22.31 -4.31 -15.50
C GLU A 410 21.05 -3.71 -14.87
N LEU A 411 21.12 -2.46 -14.38
CA LEU A 411 19.95 -1.75 -13.86
C LEU A 411 18.87 -1.56 -14.94
N THR A 412 19.24 -1.16 -16.15
CA THR A 412 18.32 -1.04 -17.29
C THR A 412 17.69 -2.39 -17.65
N THR A 413 18.49 -3.45 -17.70
CA THR A 413 18.00 -4.82 -17.98
C THR A 413 16.98 -5.27 -16.93
N ASN A 414 17.26 -5.01 -15.65
CA ASN A 414 16.36 -5.37 -14.55
C ASN A 414 15.07 -4.56 -14.56
N LEU A 415 15.14 -3.26 -14.86
CA LEU A 415 13.95 -2.42 -14.97
C LEU A 415 13.04 -2.93 -16.10
N ASN A 416 13.58 -3.24 -17.28
CA ASN A 416 12.79 -3.80 -18.38
C ASN A 416 12.16 -5.14 -18.01
N LEU A 417 12.93 -6.02 -17.34
CA LEU A 417 12.43 -7.31 -16.87
C LEU A 417 11.26 -7.17 -15.87
N VAL A 418 11.31 -6.17 -14.98
CA VAL A 418 10.18 -5.85 -14.10
C VAL A 418 8.95 -5.50 -14.92
N LEU A 419 9.08 -4.55 -15.84
CA LEU A 419 7.94 -4.04 -16.62
C LEU A 419 7.32 -5.14 -17.48
N ASP A 420 8.14 -5.98 -18.12
CA ASP A 420 7.67 -7.08 -18.95
C ASP A 420 6.96 -8.16 -18.11
N LEU A 421 7.51 -8.52 -16.94
CA LEU A 421 6.85 -9.47 -16.05
C LEU A 421 5.51 -8.93 -15.54
N LEU A 422 5.43 -7.66 -15.12
CA LEU A 422 4.19 -7.08 -14.59
C LEU A 422 3.10 -6.96 -15.67
N ARG A 423 3.49 -6.75 -16.95
CA ARG A 423 2.56 -6.73 -18.10
C ARG A 423 1.89 -8.09 -18.35
N ASP A 424 2.57 -9.20 -18.08
CA ASP A 424 1.95 -10.53 -18.17
C ASP A 424 0.72 -10.66 -17.26
N TYR A 425 0.71 -9.93 -16.14
CA TYR A 425 -0.39 -9.90 -15.19
C TYR A 425 -1.38 -8.75 -15.46
N GLY A 426 -1.32 -8.11 -16.63
CA GLY A 426 -2.26 -7.06 -17.03
C GLY A 426 -2.00 -5.68 -16.39
N LEU A 427 -0.90 -5.51 -15.65
CA LEU A 427 -0.49 -4.22 -15.10
C LEU A 427 0.27 -3.44 -16.18
N ASN A 428 -0.19 -2.23 -16.52
CA ASN A 428 0.35 -1.46 -17.64
C ASN A 428 0.62 0.02 -17.31
N ASP A 429 0.15 0.50 -16.16
CA ASP A 429 0.30 1.89 -15.72
C ASP A 429 1.34 1.96 -14.61
N PHE A 430 2.53 2.45 -14.97
CA PHE A 430 3.71 2.47 -14.10
C PHE A 430 4.28 3.87 -13.94
N TYR A 431 4.83 4.14 -12.77
CA TYR A 431 5.77 5.24 -12.53
C TYR A 431 6.88 4.76 -11.60
N LEU A 432 7.95 5.55 -11.50
CA LEU A 432 9.13 5.22 -10.72
C LEU A 432 9.27 6.16 -9.52
N GLU A 433 9.71 5.61 -8.40
CA GLU A 433 10.16 6.37 -7.25
C GLU A 433 11.66 6.15 -7.04
N LEU A 434 12.41 7.24 -6.97
CA LEU A 434 13.83 7.24 -6.64
C LEU A 434 14.00 7.59 -5.16
N SER A 435 14.33 6.57 -4.37
CA SER A 435 14.56 6.77 -2.94
C SER A 435 16.03 7.04 -2.64
N THR A 436 16.31 8.16 -1.97
CA THR A 436 17.67 8.64 -1.65
C THR A 436 17.92 8.67 -0.14
N ASN A 437 19.17 8.90 0.26
CA ASN A 437 19.52 9.17 1.65
C ASN A 437 19.04 10.55 2.11
N GLU A 438 19.06 10.75 3.43
CA GLU A 438 18.93 12.05 4.09
C GLU A 438 20.25 12.42 4.76
N GLU A 439 20.67 13.67 4.58
CA GLU A 439 21.91 14.17 5.15
C GLU A 439 21.86 14.17 6.70
N GLY A 440 22.93 13.69 7.33
CA GLY A 440 23.04 13.63 8.79
C GLY A 440 22.27 12.48 9.47
N ASN A 441 21.59 11.61 8.72
CA ASN A 441 20.90 10.46 9.28
C ASN A 441 21.86 9.26 9.46
N PRO A 442 22.13 8.79 10.70
CA PRO A 442 23.13 7.75 10.98
C PRO A 442 22.72 6.35 10.47
N LYS A 443 21.48 6.18 9.98
CA LYS A 443 21.01 4.96 9.35
C LYS A 443 21.81 4.63 8.08
N PHE A 444 22.21 5.63 7.30
CA PHE A 444 22.81 5.41 5.99
C PHE A 444 24.32 5.16 6.12
N LEU A 445 24.77 4.03 5.59
CA LEU A 445 26.17 3.59 5.60
C LEU A 445 26.84 3.89 4.25
N GLY A 446 28.17 4.00 4.25
CA GLY A 446 28.98 4.22 3.04
C GLY A 446 29.39 5.68 2.84
N GLU A 447 30.29 5.89 1.88
CA GLU A 447 30.89 7.21 1.63
C GLU A 447 29.93 8.11 0.79
N PRO A 448 29.90 9.44 1.01
CA PRO A 448 29.03 10.35 0.28
C PRO A 448 29.18 10.26 -1.26
N GLU A 449 30.40 10.07 -1.75
CA GLU A 449 30.69 9.96 -3.18
C GLU A 449 30.05 8.70 -3.80
N GLN A 450 30.01 7.58 -3.05
CA GLN A 450 29.36 6.34 -3.49
C GLN A 450 27.84 6.55 -3.62
N TRP A 451 27.24 7.24 -2.66
CA TRP A 451 25.82 7.60 -2.70
C TRP A 451 25.49 8.50 -3.89
N SER A 452 26.27 9.56 -4.10
CA SER A 452 26.08 10.48 -5.24
C SER A 452 26.12 9.71 -6.57
N THR A 453 27.14 8.89 -6.77
CA THR A 453 27.30 8.07 -7.99
C THR A 453 26.14 7.10 -8.19
N ALA A 454 25.70 6.43 -7.13
CA ALA A 454 24.61 5.46 -7.18
C ALA A 454 23.26 6.11 -7.47
N ILE A 455 22.98 7.26 -6.85
CA ILE A 455 21.77 8.06 -7.07
C ILE A 455 21.72 8.56 -8.52
N ASP A 456 22.84 9.10 -9.01
CA ASP A 456 22.93 9.62 -10.38
C ASP A 456 22.74 8.50 -11.41
N THR A 457 23.38 7.35 -11.20
CA THR A 457 23.22 6.19 -12.09
C THR A 457 21.78 5.69 -12.14
N LEU A 458 21.12 5.58 -10.99
CA LEU A 458 19.70 5.21 -10.93
C LEU A 458 18.84 6.26 -11.64
N ARG A 459 19.06 7.56 -11.38
CA ARG A 459 18.31 8.65 -12.01
C ARG A 459 18.43 8.62 -13.53
N GLU A 460 19.63 8.39 -14.07
CA GLU A 460 19.83 8.24 -15.51
C GLU A 460 19.01 7.10 -16.10
N VAL A 461 19.08 5.90 -15.48
CA VAL A 461 18.31 4.73 -15.92
C VAL A 461 16.80 5.00 -15.86
N ALA A 462 16.33 5.66 -14.80
CA ALA A 462 14.92 6.02 -14.65
C ALA A 462 14.46 7.00 -15.75
N ILE A 463 15.23 8.05 -16.02
CA ILE A 463 14.90 9.04 -17.07
C ILE A 463 14.92 8.39 -18.45
N GLU A 464 15.92 7.54 -18.74
CA GLU A 464 16.04 6.84 -20.02
C GLU A 464 14.90 5.85 -20.26
N SER A 465 14.25 5.34 -19.20
CA SER A 465 13.07 4.47 -19.33
C SER A 465 11.83 5.18 -19.89
N GLY A 466 11.78 6.52 -19.82
CA GLY A 466 10.64 7.33 -20.24
C GLY A 466 9.45 7.32 -19.27
N LEU A 467 9.57 6.66 -18.12
CA LEU A 467 8.57 6.67 -17.06
C LEU A 467 8.67 7.95 -16.22
N GLU A 468 7.53 8.36 -15.63
CA GLU A 468 7.50 9.43 -14.64
C GLU A 468 8.38 9.06 -13.44
N LEU A 469 9.20 9.99 -12.98
CA LEU A 469 10.12 9.80 -11.85
C LEU A 469 9.75 10.74 -10.71
N VAL A 470 9.37 10.16 -9.57
CA VAL A 470 9.04 10.86 -8.33
C VAL A 470 10.19 10.71 -7.34
N ALA A 471 10.50 11.78 -6.60
CA ALA A 471 11.52 11.74 -5.56
C ALA A 471 10.96 11.20 -4.24
N ASP A 472 11.73 10.32 -3.58
CA ASP A 472 11.39 9.74 -2.27
C ASP A 472 12.57 9.91 -1.28
N PRO A 473 12.85 11.16 -0.85
CA PRO A 473 13.97 11.43 0.05
C PRO A 473 13.78 10.69 1.38
N GLY A 474 14.83 9.99 1.85
CA GLY A 474 14.82 9.21 3.09
C GLY A 474 14.30 7.78 2.95
N GLY A 475 13.65 7.43 1.83
CA GLY A 475 13.08 6.11 1.58
C GLY A 475 14.10 5.01 1.24
N ALA A 476 15.38 5.35 1.11
CA ALA A 476 16.45 4.41 0.78
C ALA A 476 16.67 3.34 1.88
N ALA A 477 17.28 2.23 1.46
CA ALA A 477 17.81 1.24 2.39
C ALA A 477 19.06 1.80 3.09
N PHE A 478 19.45 1.20 4.21
CA PHE A 478 20.62 1.66 4.96
C PHE A 478 21.95 1.51 4.18
N TYR A 479 21.99 0.63 3.18
CA TYR A 479 23.20 0.28 2.40
C TYR A 479 23.24 0.90 0.99
N GLY A 480 22.21 1.63 0.56
CA GLY A 480 22.22 2.31 -0.74
C GLY A 480 20.85 2.77 -1.26
N PRO A 481 20.85 3.56 -2.34
CA PRO A 481 19.65 4.08 -2.98
C PRO A 481 18.92 3.00 -3.78
N LYS A 482 17.65 3.26 -4.09
CA LYS A 482 16.80 2.31 -4.84
C LYS A 482 15.87 3.00 -5.81
N ILE A 483 15.51 2.28 -6.87
CA ILE A 483 14.35 2.57 -7.70
C ILE A 483 13.25 1.57 -7.35
N SER A 484 12.06 2.09 -7.11
CA SER A 484 10.86 1.28 -6.91
C SER A 484 9.91 1.48 -8.08
N VAL A 485 9.36 0.38 -8.60
CA VAL A 485 8.32 0.43 -9.64
C VAL A 485 6.97 0.46 -8.95
N GLN A 486 6.23 1.52 -9.20
CA GLN A 486 4.88 1.74 -8.70
C GLN A 486 3.89 1.40 -9.81
N ALA A 487 2.84 0.63 -9.49
CA ALA A 487 1.77 0.29 -10.43
C ALA A 487 0.42 0.77 -9.90
N ARG A 488 -0.39 1.37 -10.78
CA ARG A 488 -1.79 1.70 -10.47
C ARG A 488 -2.70 0.51 -10.80
N ASP A 489 -3.53 0.11 -9.84
CA ASP A 489 -4.50 -0.97 -10.05
C ASP A 489 -5.76 -0.51 -10.80
N ALA A 490 -6.70 -1.43 -11.05
CA ALA A 490 -7.92 -1.19 -11.82
C ALA A 490 -8.85 -0.11 -11.23
N ILE A 491 -8.64 0.30 -9.98
CA ILE A 491 -9.42 1.37 -9.32
C ILE A 491 -8.55 2.58 -8.96
N GLY A 492 -7.34 2.65 -9.50
CA GLY A 492 -6.43 3.79 -9.37
C GLY A 492 -5.62 3.82 -8.07
N ARG A 493 -5.59 2.74 -7.28
CA ARG A 493 -4.70 2.67 -6.10
C ARG A 493 -3.29 2.34 -6.55
N THR A 494 -2.32 3.01 -5.93
CA THR A 494 -0.90 2.74 -6.17
C THR A 494 -0.39 1.62 -5.28
N TRP A 495 0.35 0.70 -5.89
CA TRP A 495 1.10 -0.35 -5.21
C TRP A 495 2.57 -0.29 -5.61
N GLN A 496 3.46 -0.24 -4.62
CA GLN A 496 4.87 -0.50 -4.85
C GLN A 496 5.03 -1.97 -5.22
N MET A 497 5.42 -2.31 -6.44
CA MET A 497 5.49 -3.68 -6.93
C MET A 497 6.89 -4.26 -6.72
N SER A 498 7.87 -3.55 -7.24
CA SER A 498 9.22 -4.08 -7.44
C SER A 498 10.24 -3.10 -6.89
N THR A 499 11.45 -3.59 -6.65
CA THR A 499 12.53 -2.73 -6.16
C THR A 499 13.86 -3.22 -6.69
N ILE A 500 14.68 -2.27 -7.17
CA ILE A 500 16.06 -2.47 -7.62
C ILE A 500 16.94 -1.58 -6.75
N GLN A 501 17.84 -2.18 -5.98
CA GLN A 501 18.61 -1.49 -4.94
C GLN A 501 20.10 -1.75 -5.13
N LEU A 502 20.92 -0.70 -5.05
CA LEU A 502 22.36 -0.84 -5.05
C LEU A 502 22.87 -1.10 -3.63
N ASP A 503 23.83 -2.01 -3.48
CA ASP A 503 24.48 -2.31 -2.21
C ASP A 503 25.99 -2.41 -2.37
N PHE A 504 26.68 -1.49 -1.72
CA PHE A 504 28.14 -1.42 -1.67
C PHE A 504 28.71 -1.98 -0.35
N ASN A 505 27.86 -2.17 0.66
CA ASN A 505 28.24 -2.55 2.02
C ASN A 505 28.36 -4.07 2.20
N GLN A 506 27.43 -4.87 1.65
CA GLN A 506 27.48 -6.33 1.75
C GLN A 506 28.72 -6.94 1.06
N PRO A 507 29.11 -6.53 -0.17
CA PRO A 507 30.35 -6.99 -0.79
C PRO A 507 31.60 -6.74 0.07
N GLU A 508 31.66 -5.61 0.76
CA GLU A 508 32.75 -5.29 1.68
C GLU A 508 32.75 -6.19 2.91
N ARG A 509 31.61 -6.29 3.61
CA ARG A 509 31.46 -7.08 4.84
C ARG A 509 31.74 -8.56 4.67
N PHE A 510 31.50 -9.09 3.48
CA PHE A 510 31.75 -10.50 3.15
C PHE A 510 33.10 -10.74 2.47
N GLU A 511 33.86 -9.68 2.21
CA GLU A 511 35.13 -9.72 1.46
C GLU A 511 34.94 -10.40 0.10
N LEU A 512 33.89 -9.98 -0.64
CA LEU A 512 33.59 -10.53 -1.95
C LEU A 512 34.57 -9.97 -2.98
N GLU A 513 35.17 -10.86 -3.77
CA GLU A 513 36.16 -10.49 -4.78
C GLU A 513 36.00 -11.30 -6.08
N TYR A 514 36.33 -10.67 -7.20
CA TYR A 514 36.56 -11.33 -8.48
C TYR A 514 37.94 -10.93 -9.05
N THR A 515 38.49 -11.78 -9.91
CA THR A 515 39.73 -11.48 -10.65
C THR A 515 39.40 -10.71 -11.92
N GLY A 516 39.90 -9.48 -12.03
CA GLY A 516 39.72 -8.57 -13.16
C GLY A 516 40.51 -8.97 -14.41
N PRO A 517 40.28 -8.27 -15.55
CA PRO A 517 41.06 -8.49 -16.78
C PRO A 517 42.54 -8.12 -16.62
N ASP A 518 42.86 -7.29 -15.63
CA ASP A 518 44.22 -6.90 -15.21
C ASP A 518 44.89 -7.94 -14.31
N GLY A 519 44.19 -9.02 -13.95
CA GLY A 519 44.67 -10.06 -13.04
C GLY A 519 44.62 -9.70 -11.56
N GLN A 520 44.13 -8.50 -11.20
CA GLN A 520 43.99 -8.05 -9.81
C GLN A 520 42.65 -8.48 -9.21
N LYS A 521 42.55 -8.40 -7.88
CA LYS A 521 41.30 -8.61 -7.14
C LYS A 521 40.51 -7.32 -7.09
N HIS A 522 39.25 -7.41 -7.49
CA HIS A 522 38.29 -6.31 -7.49
C HIS A 522 37.05 -6.71 -6.71
N ARG A 523 36.39 -5.75 -6.08
CA ARG A 523 35.14 -5.95 -5.37
C ARG A 523 33.96 -5.79 -6.33
N PRO A 524 32.99 -6.72 -6.38
CA PRO A 524 31.80 -6.54 -7.20
C PRO A 524 30.84 -5.52 -6.56
N VAL A 525 30.01 -4.90 -7.39
CA VAL A 525 28.80 -4.21 -6.93
C VAL A 525 27.68 -5.23 -6.84
N MET A 526 26.88 -5.15 -5.78
CA MET A 526 25.71 -6.02 -5.61
C MET A 526 24.42 -5.23 -5.86
N ILE A 527 23.53 -5.79 -6.67
CA ILE A 527 22.18 -5.28 -6.89
C ILE A 527 21.21 -6.24 -6.22
N HIS A 528 20.42 -5.75 -5.27
CA HIS A 528 19.27 -6.48 -4.73
C HIS A 528 18.06 -6.19 -5.58
N ARG A 529 17.31 -7.24 -5.91
CA ARG A 529 16.17 -7.10 -6.80
C ARG A 529 15.06 -8.08 -6.44
N ALA A 530 13.86 -7.54 -6.29
CA ALA A 530 12.61 -8.28 -6.27
C ALA A 530 11.69 -7.75 -7.38
N LEU A 531 11.16 -8.64 -8.22
CA LEU A 531 10.24 -8.30 -9.31
C LEU A 531 8.80 -8.23 -8.81
N LEU A 532 8.36 -9.18 -8.00
CA LEU A 532 7.00 -9.25 -7.45
C LEU A 532 6.92 -8.73 -6.00
N GLY A 533 8.05 -8.73 -5.30
CA GLY A 533 8.12 -8.44 -3.87
C GLY A 533 8.00 -9.72 -3.06
N SER A 534 6.83 -9.98 -2.47
CA SER A 534 6.49 -11.30 -1.96
C SER A 534 5.34 -11.90 -2.73
N VAL A 535 5.37 -13.22 -2.93
CA VAL A 535 4.33 -13.94 -3.65
C VAL A 535 2.97 -13.73 -2.97
N GLU A 536 2.93 -13.69 -1.63
CA GLU A 536 1.72 -13.43 -0.86
C GLU A 536 1.15 -12.04 -1.15
N ARG A 537 1.98 -10.99 -1.09
CA ARG A 537 1.52 -9.61 -1.32
C ARG A 537 1.12 -9.42 -2.78
N PHE A 538 1.88 -9.98 -3.72
CA PHE A 538 1.56 -9.92 -5.13
C PHE A 538 0.23 -10.65 -5.43
N PHE A 539 0.00 -11.81 -4.84
CA PHE A 539 -1.27 -12.53 -4.92
C PHE A 539 -2.44 -11.66 -4.46
N ALA A 540 -2.31 -10.99 -3.30
CA ALA A 540 -3.35 -10.08 -2.82
C ALA A 540 -3.64 -8.98 -3.85
N ILE A 541 -2.59 -8.29 -4.32
CA ILE A 541 -2.72 -7.20 -5.30
C ILE A 541 -3.45 -7.68 -6.55
N LEU A 542 -3.10 -8.85 -7.09
CA LEU A 542 -3.79 -9.42 -8.25
C LEU A 542 -5.25 -9.76 -7.95
N LEU A 543 -5.53 -10.35 -6.79
CA LEU A 543 -6.90 -10.67 -6.39
C LEU A 543 -7.77 -9.41 -6.34
N GLU A 544 -7.25 -8.31 -5.78
CA GLU A 544 -7.99 -7.04 -5.73
C GLU A 544 -8.07 -6.36 -7.10
N HIS A 545 -6.99 -6.38 -7.88
CA HIS A 545 -6.92 -5.83 -9.24
C HIS A 545 -7.98 -6.46 -10.15
N TYR A 546 -8.14 -7.78 -10.09
CA TYR A 546 -9.11 -8.52 -10.89
C TYR A 546 -10.48 -8.67 -10.22
N ALA A 547 -10.64 -8.22 -8.97
CA ALA A 547 -11.82 -8.53 -8.15
C ALA A 547 -12.13 -10.05 -8.12
N GLY A 548 -11.11 -10.91 -8.23
CA GLY A 548 -11.22 -12.37 -8.34
C GLY A 548 -11.56 -12.92 -9.72
N ASP A 549 -11.85 -12.09 -10.72
CA ASP A 549 -12.05 -12.52 -12.11
C ASP A 549 -10.71 -12.62 -12.83
N PHE A 550 -9.89 -13.60 -12.46
CA PHE A 550 -8.53 -13.76 -12.96
C PHE A 550 -8.45 -14.03 -14.48
N PRO A 551 -7.34 -13.64 -15.13
CA PRO A 551 -7.03 -14.08 -16.48
C PRO A 551 -7.04 -15.60 -16.60
N LEU A 552 -7.38 -16.10 -17.79
CA LEU A 552 -7.64 -17.53 -18.00
C LEU A 552 -6.43 -18.39 -17.58
N TRP A 553 -5.21 -17.96 -17.88
CA TRP A 553 -3.99 -18.68 -17.53
C TRP A 553 -3.74 -18.79 -16.01
N LEU A 554 -4.27 -17.85 -15.21
CA LEU A 554 -4.06 -17.78 -13.76
C LEU A 554 -5.24 -18.39 -12.97
N ALA A 555 -6.43 -18.44 -13.57
CA ALA A 555 -7.63 -18.93 -12.91
C ALA A 555 -7.46 -20.38 -12.37
N PRO A 556 -7.85 -20.67 -11.12
CA PRO A 556 -7.64 -21.98 -10.52
C PRO A 556 -8.51 -23.06 -11.16
N SER A 557 -9.69 -22.68 -11.65
CA SER A 557 -10.54 -23.47 -12.55
C SER A 557 -10.79 -22.61 -13.79
N GLN A 558 -10.29 -23.06 -14.94
CA GLN A 558 -10.34 -22.28 -16.18
C GLN A 558 -11.64 -22.54 -16.92
N VAL A 559 -12.07 -23.80 -16.94
CA VAL A 559 -13.23 -24.27 -17.69
C VAL A 559 -14.05 -25.24 -16.84
N VAL A 560 -15.37 -25.05 -16.80
CA VAL A 560 -16.28 -26.06 -16.23
C VAL A 560 -17.34 -26.49 -17.24
N GLY A 561 -17.46 -27.79 -17.47
CA GLY A 561 -18.53 -28.41 -18.22
C GLY A 561 -19.81 -28.57 -17.39
N VAL A 562 -20.94 -28.09 -17.91
CA VAL A 562 -22.27 -28.22 -17.31
C VAL A 562 -23.20 -28.95 -18.30
N PRO A 563 -23.54 -30.22 -18.05
CA PRO A 563 -24.50 -30.93 -18.89
C PRO A 563 -25.92 -30.40 -18.66
N VAL A 564 -26.69 -30.23 -19.74
CA VAL A 564 -28.12 -29.84 -19.64
C VAL A 564 -28.96 -30.93 -18.96
N ALA A 565 -28.55 -32.20 -19.11
CA ALA A 565 -29.11 -33.38 -18.47
C ALA A 565 -28.00 -34.42 -18.26
N GLU A 566 -28.14 -35.28 -17.25
CA GLU A 566 -27.14 -36.28 -16.84
C GLU A 566 -26.56 -37.09 -18.01
N GLN A 567 -27.41 -37.50 -18.96
CA GLN A 567 -27.03 -38.27 -20.15
C GLN A 567 -26.01 -37.58 -21.09
N TYR A 568 -25.75 -36.29 -20.92
CA TYR A 568 -24.73 -35.56 -21.70
C TYR A 568 -23.39 -35.44 -20.94
N GLY A 569 -23.30 -35.98 -19.72
CA GLY A 569 -22.09 -36.00 -18.90
C GLY A 569 -20.92 -36.67 -19.61
N ASP A 570 -21.12 -37.89 -20.13
CA ASP A 570 -20.06 -38.65 -20.82
C ASP A 570 -19.46 -37.90 -22.03
N TYR A 571 -20.29 -37.16 -22.77
CA TYR A 571 -19.80 -36.34 -23.88
C TYR A 571 -18.95 -35.16 -23.37
N LEU A 572 -19.38 -34.51 -22.29
CA LEU A 572 -18.57 -33.47 -21.66
C LEU A 572 -17.28 -34.03 -21.07
N ASP A 573 -17.29 -35.24 -20.50
CA ASP A 573 -16.07 -35.88 -19.99
C ASP A 573 -15.04 -36.11 -21.10
N ASP A 574 -15.45 -36.50 -22.30
CA ASP A 574 -14.55 -36.59 -23.46
C ASP A 574 -13.97 -35.22 -23.84
N VAL A 575 -14.82 -34.19 -23.95
CA VAL A 575 -14.39 -32.82 -24.28
C VAL A 575 -13.42 -32.27 -23.22
N ILE A 576 -13.75 -32.43 -21.94
CA ILE A 576 -12.89 -32.01 -20.82
C ILE A 576 -11.60 -32.85 -20.79
N GLY A 577 -11.66 -34.13 -21.15
CA GLY A 577 -10.49 -34.98 -21.33
C GLY A 577 -9.50 -34.41 -22.38
N GLN A 578 -10.01 -33.95 -23.52
CA GLN A 578 -9.20 -33.29 -24.55
C GLN A 578 -8.57 -31.99 -24.05
N LEU A 579 -9.32 -31.17 -23.30
CA LEU A 579 -8.82 -29.95 -22.68
C LEU A 579 -7.71 -30.23 -21.65
N ARG A 580 -7.92 -31.20 -20.76
CA ARG A 580 -6.91 -31.62 -19.76
C ARG A 580 -5.64 -32.16 -20.42
N ALA A 581 -5.78 -32.95 -21.50
CA ALA A 581 -4.63 -33.43 -22.27
C ALA A 581 -3.82 -32.29 -22.91
N ALA A 582 -4.44 -31.13 -23.17
CA ALA A 582 -3.79 -29.91 -23.63
C ALA A 582 -3.25 -29.02 -22.48
N GLY A 583 -3.35 -29.45 -21.21
CA GLY A 583 -2.88 -28.69 -20.05
C GLY A 583 -3.89 -27.70 -19.46
N VAL A 584 -5.15 -27.73 -19.92
CA VAL A 584 -6.21 -26.86 -19.39
C VAL A 584 -6.77 -27.45 -18.08
N ARG A 585 -6.87 -26.62 -17.04
CA ARG A 585 -7.55 -26.94 -15.78
C ARG A 585 -9.06 -26.88 -15.97
N ALA A 586 -9.62 -28.02 -16.33
CA ALA A 586 -11.02 -28.16 -16.65
C ALA A 586 -11.69 -29.32 -15.91
N ASP A 587 -12.96 -29.16 -15.54
CA ASP A 587 -13.75 -30.17 -14.82
C ASP A 587 -15.19 -30.24 -15.34
N VAL A 588 -15.89 -31.35 -15.08
CA VAL A 588 -17.32 -31.48 -15.35
C VAL A 588 -18.09 -31.46 -14.03
N ASP A 589 -19.17 -30.69 -13.96
CA ASP A 589 -20.10 -30.69 -12.84
C ASP A 589 -21.15 -31.79 -13.00
N HIS A 590 -20.87 -32.94 -12.37
CA HIS A 590 -21.75 -34.11 -12.30
C HIS A 590 -22.75 -34.07 -11.13
N SER A 591 -22.89 -32.96 -10.41
CA SER A 591 -23.85 -32.89 -9.30
C SER A 591 -25.30 -33.05 -9.79
N ASP A 592 -26.20 -33.45 -8.89
CA ASP A 592 -27.64 -33.59 -9.20
C ASP A 592 -28.39 -32.24 -9.29
N ASP A 593 -27.66 -31.12 -9.22
CA ASP A 593 -28.24 -29.79 -9.27
C ASP A 593 -28.78 -29.46 -10.67
N ARG A 594 -29.86 -28.66 -10.69
CA ARG A 594 -30.39 -28.12 -11.96
C ARG A 594 -29.33 -27.27 -12.65
N MET A 595 -29.29 -27.32 -13.99
CA MET A 595 -28.35 -26.56 -14.82
C MET A 595 -28.21 -25.09 -14.40
N GLN A 596 -29.31 -24.38 -14.14
CA GLN A 596 -29.26 -22.96 -13.73
C GLN A 596 -28.54 -22.77 -12.38
N LYS A 597 -28.69 -23.72 -11.44
CA LYS A 597 -27.98 -23.69 -10.16
C LYS A 597 -26.49 -23.96 -10.37
N LYS A 598 -26.12 -24.96 -11.18
CA LYS A 598 -24.72 -25.22 -11.57
C LYS A 598 -24.06 -24.00 -12.19
N ILE A 599 -24.71 -23.38 -13.18
CA ILE A 599 -24.25 -22.14 -13.81
C ILE A 599 -24.04 -21.04 -12.77
N ARG A 600 -25.01 -20.83 -11.86
CA ARG A 600 -24.89 -19.83 -10.80
C ARG A 600 -23.70 -20.14 -9.88
N THR A 601 -23.53 -21.39 -9.46
CA THR A 601 -22.41 -21.82 -8.61
C THR A 601 -21.06 -21.48 -9.24
N HIS A 602 -20.83 -21.87 -10.50
CA HIS A 602 -19.57 -21.60 -11.19
C HIS A 602 -19.37 -20.13 -11.56
N THR A 603 -20.47 -19.41 -11.81
CA THR A 603 -20.45 -17.95 -11.97
C THR A 603 -20.07 -17.26 -10.64
N THR A 604 -20.59 -17.71 -9.50
CA THR A 604 -20.19 -17.17 -8.19
C THR A 604 -18.75 -17.53 -7.85
N ALA A 605 -18.29 -18.72 -8.22
CA ALA A 605 -16.89 -19.14 -8.08
C ALA A 605 -15.93 -18.48 -9.08
N LYS A 606 -16.42 -17.58 -9.95
CA LYS A 606 -15.65 -16.81 -10.93
C LYS A 606 -14.87 -17.67 -11.93
N VAL A 607 -15.44 -18.79 -12.35
CA VAL A 607 -14.88 -19.59 -13.46
C VAL A 607 -14.99 -18.78 -14.76
N PRO A 608 -13.89 -18.55 -15.50
CA PRO A 608 -13.91 -17.70 -16.70
C PRO A 608 -14.82 -18.25 -17.81
N VAL A 609 -14.79 -19.58 -18.03
CA VAL A 609 -15.52 -20.24 -19.11
C VAL A 609 -16.37 -21.38 -18.59
N ILE A 610 -17.67 -21.37 -18.92
CA ILE A 610 -18.57 -22.50 -18.68
C ILE A 610 -18.95 -23.09 -20.04
N LEU A 611 -18.69 -24.39 -20.24
CA LEU A 611 -19.12 -25.12 -21.43
C LEU A 611 -20.45 -25.83 -21.13
N ILE A 612 -21.46 -25.57 -21.94
CA ILE A 612 -22.79 -26.17 -21.82
C ILE A 612 -23.00 -27.13 -23.00
N VAL A 613 -23.54 -28.31 -22.72
CA VAL A 613 -23.87 -29.31 -23.74
C VAL A 613 -25.29 -29.83 -23.54
N GLY A 614 -26.09 -29.76 -24.61
CA GLY A 614 -27.34 -30.50 -24.77
C GLY A 614 -27.29 -31.50 -25.94
N GLU A 615 -28.46 -32.01 -26.33
CA GLU A 615 -28.55 -32.97 -27.45
C GLU A 615 -28.06 -32.41 -28.78
N GLN A 616 -28.36 -31.14 -29.07
CA GLN A 616 -27.92 -30.49 -30.31
C GLN A 616 -26.39 -30.44 -30.39
N ASP A 617 -25.72 -30.12 -29.27
CA ASP A 617 -24.27 -30.06 -29.20
C ASP A 617 -23.64 -31.45 -29.35
N ARG A 618 -24.17 -32.44 -28.64
CA ARG A 618 -23.71 -33.84 -28.72
C ARG A 618 -23.85 -34.39 -30.14
N ALA A 619 -24.98 -34.15 -30.80
CA ALA A 619 -25.24 -34.64 -32.15
C ALA A 619 -24.36 -33.95 -33.21
N ALA A 620 -23.98 -32.69 -32.99
CA ALA A 620 -23.16 -31.90 -33.92
C ALA A 620 -21.65 -31.96 -33.65
N GLY A 621 -21.21 -32.55 -32.53
CA GLY A 621 -19.80 -32.52 -32.12
C GLY A 621 -19.34 -31.11 -31.69
N THR A 622 -20.23 -30.36 -31.04
CA THR A 622 -20.00 -28.97 -30.61
C THR A 622 -20.13 -28.81 -29.10
N VAL A 623 -19.85 -27.60 -28.61
CA VAL A 623 -20.14 -27.11 -27.26
C VAL A 623 -20.68 -25.68 -27.33
N SER A 624 -21.37 -25.25 -26.28
CA SER A 624 -21.84 -23.88 -26.14
C SER A 624 -21.08 -23.16 -25.02
N PHE A 625 -20.41 -22.05 -25.34
CA PHE A 625 -19.73 -21.22 -24.36
C PHE A 625 -20.71 -20.35 -23.60
N ARG A 626 -20.45 -20.17 -22.30
CA ARG A 626 -21.06 -19.15 -21.46
C ARG A 626 -20.00 -18.41 -20.67
N PHE A 627 -20.07 -17.08 -20.70
CA PHE A 627 -19.07 -16.18 -20.11
C PHE A 627 -19.59 -15.45 -18.86
N ARG A 628 -18.69 -14.70 -18.20
CA ARG A 628 -18.94 -13.99 -16.93
C ARG A 628 -20.03 -12.93 -17.05
N ASP A 629 -20.07 -12.21 -18.17
CA ASP A 629 -21.08 -11.18 -18.45
C ASP A 629 -22.47 -11.76 -18.81
N GLY A 630 -22.56 -13.09 -18.93
CA GLY A 630 -23.78 -13.81 -19.28
C GLY A 630 -23.98 -14.04 -20.77
N THR A 631 -23.09 -13.52 -21.63
CA THR A 631 -23.10 -13.82 -23.07
C THR A 631 -22.84 -15.30 -23.33
N GLN A 632 -23.33 -15.77 -24.49
CA GLN A 632 -23.21 -17.14 -24.92
C GLN A 632 -22.87 -17.23 -26.40
N GLU A 633 -22.06 -18.23 -26.76
CA GLU A 633 -21.75 -18.59 -28.14
C GLU A 633 -22.01 -20.09 -28.31
N ASN A 634 -23.02 -20.45 -29.08
CA ASN A 634 -23.51 -21.83 -29.20
C ASN A 634 -22.95 -22.52 -30.44
N GLY A 635 -22.87 -23.85 -30.40
CA GLY A 635 -22.52 -24.64 -31.58
C GLY A 635 -21.05 -24.52 -32.01
N VAL A 636 -20.14 -24.23 -31.08
CA VAL A 636 -18.70 -24.15 -31.38
C VAL A 636 -18.12 -25.56 -31.49
N PRO A 637 -17.49 -25.94 -32.61
CA PRO A 637 -16.86 -27.25 -32.75
C PRO A 637 -15.84 -27.51 -31.64
N VAL A 638 -15.80 -28.72 -31.09
CA VAL A 638 -14.90 -29.06 -29.96
C VAL A 638 -13.43 -28.71 -30.25
N ALA A 639 -12.95 -29.01 -31.46
CA ALA A 639 -11.58 -28.68 -31.87
C ALA A 639 -11.30 -27.17 -31.89
N ASP A 640 -12.31 -26.35 -32.22
CA ASP A 640 -12.21 -24.90 -32.17
C ASP A 640 -12.22 -24.41 -30.73
N ALA A 641 -13.10 -24.96 -29.88
CA ALA A 641 -13.15 -24.64 -28.46
C ALA A 641 -11.79 -24.88 -27.77
N VAL A 642 -11.17 -26.04 -27.98
CA VAL A 642 -9.84 -26.38 -27.45
C VAL A 642 -8.78 -25.40 -27.96
N ARG A 643 -8.81 -25.05 -29.25
CA ARG A 643 -7.85 -24.09 -29.84
C ARG A 643 -7.99 -22.70 -29.21
N ARG A 644 -9.21 -22.16 -29.13
CA ARG A 644 -9.46 -20.80 -28.60
C ARG A 644 -9.07 -20.69 -27.13
N ILE A 645 -9.41 -21.69 -26.31
CA ILE A 645 -9.05 -21.73 -24.89
C ILE A 645 -7.52 -21.73 -24.72
N ASN A 646 -6.80 -22.56 -25.47
CA ASN A 646 -5.33 -22.60 -25.39
C ASN A 646 -4.68 -21.30 -25.90
N ALA A 647 -5.22 -20.69 -26.96
CA ALA A 647 -4.73 -19.42 -27.45
C ALA A 647 -4.88 -18.31 -26.39
N ALA A 648 -6.04 -18.24 -25.73
CA ALA A 648 -6.31 -17.29 -24.66
C ALA A 648 -5.42 -17.51 -23.41
N ILE A 649 -5.13 -18.77 -23.07
CA ILE A 649 -4.14 -19.09 -22.02
C ILE A 649 -2.76 -18.59 -22.42
N ALA A 650 -2.31 -18.88 -23.64
CA ALA A 650 -0.98 -18.50 -24.12
C ALA A 650 -0.79 -16.98 -24.27
N SER A 651 -1.85 -16.23 -24.55
CA SER A 651 -1.83 -14.78 -24.65
C SER A 651 -2.15 -14.06 -23.33
N HIS A 652 -2.23 -14.80 -22.22
CA HIS A 652 -2.60 -14.29 -20.90
C HIS A 652 -3.92 -13.49 -20.87
N ALA A 653 -4.89 -13.87 -21.69
CA ALA A 653 -6.12 -13.11 -21.87
C ALA A 653 -7.02 -13.09 -20.62
N LEU A 654 -7.58 -11.91 -20.32
CA LEU A 654 -8.70 -11.75 -19.40
C LEU A 654 -10.01 -12.01 -20.16
N VAL A 655 -10.66 -13.15 -19.86
CA VAL A 655 -11.87 -13.59 -20.57
C VAL A 655 -13.10 -13.35 -19.70
N LEU A 656 -13.88 -12.32 -20.03
CA LEU A 656 -15.13 -11.97 -19.33
C LEU A 656 -16.37 -12.08 -20.23
N LYS A 657 -16.20 -11.94 -21.54
CA LYS A 657 -17.27 -11.98 -22.56
C LYS A 657 -16.81 -12.71 -23.81
N ALA A 658 -17.76 -13.04 -24.70
CA ALA A 658 -17.48 -13.82 -25.91
C ALA A 658 -16.36 -13.25 -26.80
N GLY A 659 -16.30 -11.92 -26.95
CA GLY A 659 -15.27 -11.27 -27.77
C GLY A 659 -13.84 -11.38 -27.23
N ASP A 660 -13.66 -11.76 -25.96
CA ASP A 660 -12.33 -11.88 -25.35
C ASP A 660 -11.67 -13.24 -25.65
N LEU A 661 -12.45 -14.22 -26.13
CA LEU A 661 -12.00 -15.58 -26.47
C LEU A 661 -11.85 -15.78 -28.00
N ALA A 662 -12.03 -14.71 -28.79
CA ALA A 662 -12.11 -14.75 -30.25
C ALA A 662 -10.76 -15.02 -30.94
#